data_AF-A0A349D7U3-F1
#
_entry.id   AF-A0A349D7U3-F1
#
_cell.length_a   1.000
_cell.length_b   1.000
_cell.length_c   1.000
_cell.angle_alpha   90.00
_cell.angle_beta   90.00
_cell.angle_gamma   90.00
#
_symmetry.space_group_name_H-M   'P 1'
#
loop_
_entity.id
_entity.type
_entity.pdbx_description
1 polymer ?
#
loop_
_entity_poly.entity_id
_entity_poly.type
_entity_poly.pdbx_seq_one_letter_code
_entity_poly.pdbx_strand_id
1 'polypeptide(L)'
;MNYVTVTDQNGCFTIDSVQINASSTIILDSSNVNDNVCGATPCVGDVFVLAVGGTGALTYAWDNGDFGQLTTLRCAGFAFVTVTDAIGDTAVFSFRVTDIGGPVITKSKTDISCFSACDGVARVGVGFGTFTYLWPFDGSTNDSLDGLCPGSYEVRVTQTSTGCVTSDTINIVEPLQIASSFVPTESNCNTSDGQIIAIVSGGTGPYSYSWLDNSLVPLTPAQTTDTASNIGSGIYNVSVTDSRQCSQVIQTTLNDIGGPSIVLDSVNDVSCFGLCDGGIFVTTTGTGTLSYSWTGGSTNEDLTNSCAGPFTLQVSDVPGCKTFLQDTINDAQEIITSLNIVSIPSNSSTCDGEANISVSAGGIAPFSFSWSSGTLGSSANNLCTGVNFVTTTDVEGCFVIDTFNLNPGNVIVLDSIQRTNPNCNTCNGRINLFVSGGTAPYTYLWDNGDNTDSTTGRCSGIVEVTVTDNAGLSESFIFTLSDLPSPNFALNGDNVSCFGENDGKAYVTVLSGTPPITVTWLSISASGDTASNLPAGIYGVEVEDIFGCTAVDTIEIKQPTEIQASFTFQDANCGSSDGSVIAQITTPGGFSPYSYAWFDKDTLALSSQTTDTLKNVSSGVYFLSVTDNNSCSELFNANVNDVGGPTVTLDSLDNESCQGDCDGAINLTSSGTGTLVYNWLPGSLTTEDLSNLCAGNYIISVTDGLGCVSIRSYDVLPADSFDLNLVRTTNTTCESTFDGAIDLSLSGNASGFNYVWSGPSGFSASVLDLNGISIGDYNLTVTDQNGCFDTVSASVSFNTNIDVVAAGDTFLCSSANSIFISAIASSNASVKYTWYDTDGFIYGNLPIAQVTPKEGVTQYVVEAAAGLCVAYDTVQVTYSGFVRADAGPDREITKGDEIEIGGNPTSLLGDSTFWSPSTGILTSTAESNPLVSPSENTTYEVLVRDPFGCFAIDSVLVTVNPLEINDGFSPNGDGVNDGWQLPIVEDYPNILVDIYNRWGQLVFSSVGYTIPWDGRYKGKDLPVGTYYYVIDLNDNTVEDRFLTGPITIMR
;
A
#
# COMPACT_ATOMS: atom_id res chain seq x y z
N MET A 1 -50.55 -1.64 -83.01
CA MET A 1 -50.82 -1.75 -84.45
C MET A 1 -51.30 -0.40 -84.93
N ASN A 2 -50.42 0.34 -85.59
CA ASN A 2 -50.79 1.64 -86.16
C ASN A 2 -51.20 1.39 -87.62
N TYR A 3 -52.37 1.87 -87.99
CA TYR A 3 -52.90 1.72 -89.35
C TYR A 3 -52.66 3.00 -90.13
N VAL A 4 -52.14 2.90 -91.35
CA VAL A 4 -51.98 4.05 -92.25
C VAL A 4 -53.15 4.05 -93.23
N THR A 5 -53.91 5.14 -93.23
CA THR A 5 -55.01 5.35 -94.17
C THR A 5 -54.53 6.24 -95.30
N VAL A 6 -54.60 5.76 -96.54
CA VAL A 6 -54.34 6.56 -97.74
C VAL A 6 -55.65 6.77 -98.48
N THR A 7 -56.08 8.03 -98.62
CA THR A 7 -57.33 8.43 -99.29
C THR A 7 -57.00 9.15 -100.58
N ASP A 8 -57.63 8.76 -101.69
CA ASP A 8 -57.49 9.49 -102.95
C ASP A 8 -58.43 10.70 -103.04
N GLN A 9 -58.26 11.50 -104.10
CA GLN A 9 -58.96 12.77 -104.31
C GLN A 9 -60.48 12.61 -104.57
N ASN A 10 -60.98 11.38 -104.74
CA ASN A 10 -62.40 11.07 -104.91
C ASN A 10 -63.02 10.42 -103.66
N GLY A 11 -62.27 10.27 -102.57
CA GLY A 11 -62.81 9.87 -101.26
C GLY A 11 -62.85 8.37 -100.99
N CYS A 12 -62.19 7.53 -101.77
CA CYS A 12 -61.96 6.12 -101.41
C CYS A 12 -60.63 5.97 -100.65
N PHE A 13 -60.61 5.16 -99.59
CA PHE A 13 -59.42 4.89 -98.79
C PHE A 13 -59.11 3.40 -98.67
N THR A 14 -57.82 3.07 -98.55
CA THR A 14 -57.35 1.73 -98.14
C THR A 14 -56.61 1.81 -96.80
N ILE A 15 -56.61 0.72 -96.04
CA ILE A 15 -55.99 0.62 -94.72
C ILE A 15 -55.05 -0.58 -94.74
N ASP A 16 -53.79 -0.37 -94.36
CA ASP A 16 -52.82 -1.44 -94.11
C ASP A 16 -52.21 -1.31 -92.69
N SER A 17 -51.77 -2.43 -92.12
CA SER A 17 -51.28 -2.51 -90.74
C SER A 17 -49.76 -2.63 -90.66
N VAL A 18 -49.12 -1.79 -89.83
CA VAL A 18 -47.70 -1.91 -89.48
C VAL A 18 -47.54 -2.35 -88.01
N GLN A 19 -46.71 -3.37 -87.78
CA GLN A 19 -46.28 -3.84 -86.45
C GLN A 19 -44.94 -3.18 -86.07
N ILE A 20 -44.90 -2.53 -84.90
CA ILE A 20 -43.67 -2.04 -84.26
C ILE A 20 -43.54 -2.81 -82.94
N ASN A 21 -42.48 -3.61 -82.79
CA ASN A 21 -42.17 -4.32 -81.54
C ASN A 21 -41.55 -3.33 -80.55
N ALA A 22 -42.08 -3.24 -79.32
CA ALA A 22 -41.54 -2.39 -78.26
C ALA A 22 -40.33 -3.05 -77.55
N SER A 23 -39.33 -2.25 -77.19
CA SER A 23 -38.13 -2.62 -76.42
C SER A 23 -38.49 -3.20 -75.05
N SER A 24 -37.69 -4.14 -74.51
CA SER A 24 -37.86 -4.67 -73.16
C SER A 24 -37.51 -3.60 -72.11
N THR A 25 -38.43 -3.31 -71.20
CA THR A 25 -38.25 -2.30 -70.13
C THR A 25 -37.15 -2.68 -69.13
N ILE A 26 -36.36 -1.70 -68.68
CA ILE A 26 -35.35 -1.85 -67.61
C ILE A 26 -36.06 -2.01 -66.26
N ILE A 27 -35.67 -3.02 -65.48
CA ILE A 27 -36.21 -3.33 -64.14
C ILE A 27 -35.07 -3.60 -63.14
N LEU A 28 -35.34 -3.41 -61.85
CA LEU A 28 -34.42 -3.71 -60.76
C LEU A 28 -34.40 -5.23 -60.48
N ASP A 29 -33.23 -5.84 -60.44
CA ASP A 29 -33.05 -7.27 -60.11
C ASP A 29 -32.73 -7.45 -58.61
N SER A 30 -31.72 -6.75 -58.12
CA SER A 30 -31.37 -6.74 -56.70
C SER A 30 -30.68 -5.44 -56.25
N SER A 31 -30.70 -5.20 -54.94
CA SER A 31 -29.99 -4.09 -54.32
C SER A 31 -29.52 -4.45 -52.91
N ASN A 32 -28.39 -3.89 -52.48
CA ASN A 32 -27.93 -3.91 -51.10
C ASN A 32 -27.71 -2.47 -50.62
N VAL A 33 -28.17 -2.15 -49.40
CA VAL A 33 -28.04 -0.83 -48.80
C VAL A 33 -27.35 -1.01 -47.45
N ASN A 34 -26.17 -0.43 -47.31
CA ASN A 34 -25.46 -0.33 -46.04
C ASN A 34 -25.70 1.05 -45.44
N ASP A 35 -26.30 1.08 -44.25
CA ASP A 35 -26.67 2.30 -43.54
C ASP A 35 -25.47 2.94 -42.82
N ASN A 36 -25.61 4.23 -42.47
CA ASN A 36 -24.64 4.90 -41.61
C ASN A 36 -24.78 4.41 -40.16
N VAL A 37 -23.66 4.32 -39.46
CA VAL A 37 -23.60 3.89 -38.06
C VAL A 37 -22.99 5.01 -37.23
N CYS A 38 -23.59 5.32 -36.07
CA CYS A 38 -23.05 6.23 -35.06
C CYS A 38 -22.85 7.70 -35.50
N GLY A 39 -23.63 8.24 -36.44
CA GLY A 39 -23.48 9.63 -36.88
C GLY A 39 -22.12 9.94 -37.54
N ALA A 40 -21.47 8.93 -38.16
CA ALA A 40 -20.14 9.03 -38.74
C ALA A 40 -20.00 10.19 -39.74
N THR A 41 -18.94 10.99 -39.58
CA THR A 41 -18.47 12.00 -40.55
C THR A 41 -16.99 11.75 -40.88
N PRO A 42 -16.61 11.57 -42.16
CA PRO A 42 -17.46 11.54 -43.36
C PRO A 42 -18.39 10.33 -43.38
N CYS A 43 -19.54 10.47 -44.06
CA CYS A 43 -20.56 9.43 -44.16
C CYS A 43 -19.99 8.16 -44.79
N VAL A 44 -20.42 6.99 -44.32
CA VAL A 44 -19.85 5.68 -44.72
C VAL A 44 -20.85 4.76 -45.43
N GLY A 45 -22.12 5.15 -45.52
CA GLY A 45 -23.15 4.34 -46.18
C GLY A 45 -22.85 4.08 -47.65
N ASP A 46 -23.35 2.95 -48.17
CA ASP A 46 -23.18 2.57 -49.57
C ASP A 46 -24.42 1.86 -50.12
N VAL A 47 -24.62 1.97 -51.43
CA VAL A 47 -25.74 1.32 -52.12
C VAL A 47 -25.23 0.61 -53.37
N PHE A 48 -25.44 -0.70 -53.42
CA PHE A 48 -25.17 -1.53 -54.59
C PHE A 48 -26.48 -1.88 -55.31
N VAL A 49 -26.48 -1.80 -56.65
CA VAL A 49 -27.66 -2.04 -57.49
C VAL A 49 -27.32 -2.87 -58.72
N LEU A 50 -28.15 -3.89 -58.96
CA LEU A 50 -28.15 -4.68 -60.17
C LEU A 50 -29.50 -4.52 -60.89
N ALA A 51 -29.48 -4.05 -62.14
CA ALA A 51 -30.66 -3.91 -62.99
C ALA A 51 -30.54 -4.80 -64.24
N VAL A 52 -31.68 -5.25 -64.76
CA VAL A 52 -31.81 -6.15 -65.93
C VAL A 52 -32.91 -5.65 -66.88
N GLY A 53 -32.92 -6.13 -68.13
CA GLY A 53 -33.80 -5.60 -69.19
C GLY A 53 -33.10 -4.55 -70.05
N GLY A 54 -33.86 -3.72 -70.78
CA GLY A 54 -33.31 -2.77 -71.77
C GLY A 54 -32.73 -3.44 -73.03
N THR A 55 -32.34 -2.64 -74.01
CA THR A 55 -31.65 -3.11 -75.22
C THR A 55 -30.16 -2.71 -75.16
N GLY A 56 -29.28 -3.71 -75.07
CA GLY A 56 -27.82 -3.51 -75.04
C GLY A 56 -27.24 -3.37 -73.63
N ALA A 57 -26.02 -2.81 -73.52
CA ALA A 57 -25.36 -2.64 -72.23
C ALA A 57 -26.03 -1.54 -71.40
N LEU A 58 -26.22 -1.80 -70.10
CA LEU A 58 -26.78 -0.83 -69.15
C LEU A 58 -25.66 0.02 -68.54
N THR A 59 -25.90 1.32 -68.46
CA THR A 59 -25.06 2.28 -67.73
C THR A 59 -25.81 2.83 -66.53
N TYR A 60 -25.09 3.15 -65.46
CA TYR A 60 -25.63 3.56 -64.17
C TYR A 60 -25.05 4.93 -63.83
N ALA A 61 -25.92 5.90 -63.56
CA ALA A 61 -25.54 7.23 -63.14
C ALA A 61 -26.28 7.59 -61.83
N TRP A 62 -25.51 7.83 -60.79
CA TRP A 62 -26.02 8.16 -59.47
C TRP A 62 -26.18 9.68 -59.29
N ASP A 63 -27.11 10.08 -58.44
CA ASP A 63 -27.40 11.48 -58.11
C ASP A 63 -26.24 12.26 -57.46
N ASN A 64 -25.29 11.57 -56.85
CA ASN A 64 -24.05 12.17 -56.31
C ASN A 64 -22.91 12.26 -57.35
N GLY A 65 -23.13 11.80 -58.59
CA GLY A 65 -22.13 11.80 -59.66
C GLY A 65 -21.34 10.50 -59.81
N ASP A 66 -21.59 9.48 -59.00
CA ASP A 66 -20.95 8.16 -59.15
C ASP A 66 -21.46 7.42 -60.41
N PHE A 67 -20.61 6.57 -60.97
CA PHE A 67 -20.93 5.71 -62.12
C PHE A 67 -20.72 4.23 -61.78
N GLY A 68 -21.57 3.38 -62.35
CA GLY A 68 -21.54 1.94 -62.11
C GLY A 68 -22.52 1.49 -61.02
N GLN A 69 -22.42 0.21 -60.65
CA GLN A 69 -23.43 -0.46 -59.83
C GLN A 69 -23.35 -0.13 -58.33
N LEU A 70 -22.23 0.42 -57.86
CA LEU A 70 -22.02 0.80 -56.46
C LEU A 70 -21.86 2.31 -56.34
N THR A 71 -22.49 2.90 -55.33
CA THR A 71 -22.20 4.25 -54.84
C THR A 71 -21.79 4.17 -53.38
N THR A 72 -20.81 4.97 -52.96
CA THR A 72 -20.25 4.94 -51.58
C THR A 72 -20.32 6.34 -50.96
N LEU A 73 -19.98 6.45 -49.67
CA LEU A 73 -19.97 7.72 -48.92
C LEU A 73 -21.35 8.41 -48.87
N ARG A 74 -22.42 7.63 -48.79
CA ARG A 74 -23.80 8.11 -48.75
C ARG A 74 -24.22 8.45 -47.32
N CYS A 75 -24.55 9.72 -47.10
CA CYS A 75 -25.21 10.16 -45.87
C CYS A 75 -26.68 9.69 -45.81
N ALA A 76 -27.28 9.71 -44.63
CA ALA A 76 -28.67 9.33 -44.46
C ALA A 76 -29.60 10.19 -45.33
N GLY A 77 -30.47 9.52 -46.08
CA GLY A 77 -31.25 10.15 -47.13
C GLY A 77 -31.64 9.16 -48.23
N PHE A 78 -32.17 9.67 -49.33
CA PHE A 78 -32.45 8.85 -50.51
C PHE A 78 -31.28 8.94 -51.50
N ALA A 79 -30.79 7.79 -51.94
CA ALA A 79 -29.86 7.68 -53.07
C ALA A 79 -30.64 7.28 -54.32
N PHE A 80 -30.40 7.97 -55.43
CA PHE A 80 -31.09 7.71 -56.70
C PHE A 80 -30.11 7.27 -57.77
N VAL A 81 -30.44 6.21 -58.51
CA VAL A 81 -29.70 5.76 -59.69
C VAL A 81 -30.57 5.81 -60.92
N THR A 82 -30.06 6.44 -61.97
CA THR A 82 -30.64 6.38 -63.32
C THR A 82 -29.89 5.30 -64.10
N VAL A 83 -30.61 4.27 -64.53
CA VAL A 83 -30.09 3.20 -65.37
C VAL A 83 -30.54 3.44 -66.80
N THR A 84 -29.59 3.50 -67.72
CA THR A 84 -29.83 3.81 -69.15
C THR A 84 -29.33 2.68 -70.03
N ASP A 85 -30.14 2.21 -70.98
CA ASP A 85 -29.69 1.22 -71.96
C ASP A 85 -28.93 1.84 -73.15
N ALA A 86 -28.50 1.01 -74.10
CA ALA A 86 -27.67 1.46 -75.22
C ALA A 86 -28.44 2.26 -76.28
N ILE A 87 -29.78 2.25 -76.25
CA ILE A 87 -30.64 2.99 -77.18
C ILE A 87 -31.24 4.26 -76.54
N GLY A 88 -30.98 4.48 -75.25
CA GLY A 88 -31.33 5.70 -74.51
C GLY A 88 -32.60 5.60 -73.67
N ASP A 89 -33.17 4.40 -73.51
CA ASP A 89 -34.28 4.18 -72.58
C ASP A 89 -33.75 4.22 -71.13
N THR A 90 -34.48 4.85 -70.22
CA THR A 90 -34.04 5.06 -68.82
C THR A 90 -35.05 4.56 -67.80
N ALA A 91 -34.54 4.08 -66.66
CA ALA A 91 -35.32 3.79 -65.46
C ALA A 91 -34.61 4.36 -64.22
N VAL A 92 -35.38 4.89 -63.26
CA VAL A 92 -34.83 5.49 -62.03
C VAL A 92 -35.25 4.66 -60.81
N PHE A 93 -34.29 4.32 -59.97
CA PHE A 93 -34.52 3.61 -58.70
C PHE A 93 -34.05 4.46 -57.52
N SER A 94 -34.73 4.33 -56.38
CA SER A 94 -34.42 5.07 -55.15
C SER A 94 -34.25 4.14 -53.96
N PHE A 95 -33.23 4.38 -53.14
CA PHE A 95 -32.89 3.59 -51.96
C PHE A 95 -32.76 4.51 -50.75
N ARG A 96 -33.24 4.07 -49.59
CA ARG A 96 -33.16 4.86 -48.36
C ARG A 96 -31.98 4.38 -47.53
N VAL A 97 -30.96 5.23 -47.38
CA VAL A 97 -29.87 5.07 -46.43
C VAL A 97 -30.33 5.68 -45.11
N THR A 98 -30.31 4.93 -44.01
CA THR A 98 -30.65 5.40 -42.66
C THR A 98 -29.39 5.68 -41.83
N ASP A 99 -29.55 6.34 -40.68
CA ASP A 99 -28.49 6.53 -39.68
C ASP A 99 -28.99 5.97 -38.35
N ILE A 100 -28.26 4.99 -37.82
CA ILE A 100 -28.52 4.39 -36.52
C ILE A 100 -27.77 5.22 -35.49
N GLY A 101 -28.48 6.15 -34.83
CA GLY A 101 -27.92 6.99 -33.77
C GLY A 101 -27.36 6.19 -32.59
N GLY A 102 -26.39 6.79 -31.88
CA GLY A 102 -25.77 6.20 -30.69
C GLY A 102 -26.71 6.09 -29.47
N PRO A 103 -26.26 5.46 -28.37
CA PRO A 103 -27.05 5.35 -27.15
C PRO A 103 -27.44 6.73 -26.59
N VAL A 104 -28.69 6.87 -26.15
CA VAL A 104 -29.18 8.06 -25.43
C VAL A 104 -28.94 7.86 -23.93
N ILE A 105 -28.18 8.77 -23.32
CA ILE A 105 -27.86 8.72 -21.90
C ILE A 105 -28.90 9.53 -21.12
N THR A 106 -29.53 8.91 -20.12
CA THR A 106 -30.31 9.59 -19.09
C THR A 106 -29.51 9.61 -17.79
N LYS A 107 -29.55 10.74 -17.06
CA LYS A 107 -28.72 10.94 -15.87
C LYS A 107 -29.59 11.14 -14.64
N SER A 108 -29.13 10.60 -13.53
CA SER A 108 -29.58 11.02 -12.20
C SER A 108 -28.36 11.18 -11.30
N LYS A 109 -28.47 12.06 -10.30
CA LYS A 109 -27.38 12.30 -9.37
C LYS A 109 -27.89 12.53 -7.96
N THR A 110 -27.03 12.27 -6.99
CA THR A 110 -27.13 12.76 -5.62
C THR A 110 -25.92 13.66 -5.39
N ASP A 111 -26.18 14.92 -5.08
CA ASP A 111 -25.13 15.89 -4.71
C ASP A 111 -24.62 15.59 -3.30
N ILE A 112 -23.44 16.14 -2.97
CA ILE A 112 -22.71 15.85 -1.72
C ILE A 112 -23.50 16.31 -0.50
N SER A 113 -23.45 15.52 0.58
CA SER A 113 -24.25 15.79 1.79
C SER A 113 -23.72 16.95 2.64
N CYS A 114 -22.40 17.06 2.80
CA CYS A 114 -21.72 18.07 3.62
C CYS A 114 -20.56 18.73 2.86
N PHE A 115 -20.24 19.98 3.17
CA PHE A 115 -19.07 20.66 2.59
C PHE A 115 -17.79 19.85 2.83
N SER A 116 -17.01 19.64 1.77
CA SER A 116 -15.79 18.79 1.73
C SER A 116 -16.00 17.28 1.93
N ALA A 117 -17.24 16.77 1.90
CA ALA A 117 -17.48 15.33 1.82
C ALA A 117 -17.36 14.81 0.37
N CYS A 118 -17.14 13.51 0.22
CA CYS A 118 -17.07 12.84 -1.09
C CYS A 118 -18.06 11.68 -1.14
N ASP A 119 -19.34 11.95 -0.87
CA ASP A 119 -20.42 10.95 -0.86
C ASP A 119 -21.43 11.16 -1.99
N GLY A 120 -21.07 11.97 -3.00
CA GLY A 120 -21.88 12.18 -4.18
C GLY A 120 -22.05 10.89 -4.99
N VAL A 121 -23.13 10.82 -5.75
CA VAL A 121 -23.47 9.67 -6.59
C VAL A 121 -23.89 10.13 -7.98
N ALA A 122 -23.30 9.53 -9.01
CA ALA A 122 -23.72 9.69 -10.39
C ALA A 122 -24.29 8.36 -10.92
N ARG A 123 -25.49 8.37 -11.50
CA ARG A 123 -26.09 7.19 -12.13
C ARG A 123 -26.51 7.50 -13.56
N VAL A 124 -26.28 6.54 -14.45
CA VAL A 124 -26.62 6.65 -15.87
C VAL A 124 -27.58 5.54 -16.28
N GLY A 125 -28.72 5.93 -16.84
CA GLY A 125 -29.67 5.03 -17.45
C GLY A 125 -29.53 5.09 -18.97
N VAL A 126 -29.63 3.93 -19.61
CA VAL A 126 -29.66 3.77 -21.07
C VAL A 126 -30.94 3.02 -21.45
N GLY A 127 -31.41 3.18 -22.69
CA GLY A 127 -32.63 2.55 -23.19
C GLY A 127 -32.54 1.01 -23.29
N PHE A 128 -33.42 0.39 -24.08
CA PHE A 128 -33.41 -1.07 -24.29
C PHE A 128 -32.20 -1.51 -25.14
N GLY A 129 -31.39 -2.44 -24.63
CA GLY A 129 -30.21 -2.99 -25.32
C GLY A 129 -29.12 -3.46 -24.34
N THR A 130 -28.00 -3.98 -24.88
CA THR A 130 -26.80 -4.31 -24.09
C THR A 130 -25.72 -3.24 -24.30
N PHE A 131 -25.27 -2.64 -23.21
CA PHE A 131 -24.30 -1.54 -23.21
C PHE A 131 -23.14 -1.84 -22.26
N THR A 132 -21.99 -1.24 -22.55
CA THR A 132 -20.87 -1.16 -21.62
C THR A 132 -20.63 0.29 -21.24
N TYR A 133 -20.17 0.50 -20.01
CA TYR A 133 -19.87 1.81 -19.46
C TYR A 133 -18.36 1.91 -19.24
N LEU A 134 -17.84 3.13 -19.32
CA LEU A 134 -16.47 3.45 -18.93
C LEU A 134 -16.48 4.85 -18.32
N TRP A 135 -16.08 4.93 -17.06
CA TRP A 135 -15.79 6.18 -16.38
C TRP A 135 -14.28 6.42 -16.47
N PRO A 136 -13.80 7.40 -17.26
CA PRO A 136 -12.36 7.66 -17.38
C PRO A 136 -11.70 8.11 -16.07
N PHE A 137 -12.51 8.54 -15.09
CA PHE A 137 -12.06 8.96 -13.76
C PHE A 137 -11.33 7.84 -13.00
N ASP A 138 -11.90 6.62 -12.96
CA ASP A 138 -11.37 5.49 -12.18
C ASP A 138 -11.32 4.17 -12.98
N GLY A 139 -11.74 4.19 -14.24
CA GLY A 139 -11.83 3.00 -15.09
C GLY A 139 -13.06 2.11 -14.82
N SER A 140 -13.99 2.55 -13.97
CA SER A 140 -15.20 1.78 -13.64
C SER A 140 -16.05 1.50 -14.86
N THR A 141 -16.63 0.30 -14.91
CA THR A 141 -17.52 -0.16 -15.99
C THR A 141 -18.99 -0.28 -15.58
N ASN A 142 -19.34 0.24 -14.41
CA ASN A 142 -20.70 0.19 -13.88
C ASN A 142 -21.56 1.33 -14.43
N ASP A 143 -22.89 1.15 -14.37
CA ASP A 143 -23.88 2.17 -14.71
C ASP A 143 -24.04 3.25 -13.62
N SER A 144 -23.24 3.19 -12.57
CA SER A 144 -23.19 4.17 -11.51
C SER A 144 -21.78 4.30 -10.91
N LEU A 145 -21.53 5.47 -10.36
CA LEU A 145 -20.29 5.86 -9.70
C LEU A 145 -20.67 6.52 -8.36
N ASP A 146 -20.23 5.92 -7.26
CA ASP A 146 -20.52 6.34 -5.89
C ASP A 146 -19.23 6.89 -5.24
N GLY A 147 -19.36 7.66 -4.15
CA GLY A 147 -18.20 8.18 -3.41
C GLY A 147 -17.53 9.40 -4.07
N LEU A 148 -18.31 10.24 -4.73
CA LEU A 148 -17.80 11.34 -5.56
C LEU A 148 -17.62 12.65 -4.77
N CYS A 149 -16.44 13.26 -4.93
CA CYS A 149 -16.13 14.62 -4.50
C CYS A 149 -16.76 15.67 -5.46
N PRO A 150 -16.77 16.98 -5.13
CA PRO A 150 -17.35 18.00 -6.00
C PRO A 150 -16.59 18.05 -7.31
N GLY A 151 -17.28 17.94 -8.44
CA GLY A 151 -16.59 17.76 -9.72
C GLY A 151 -17.49 17.42 -10.89
N SER A 152 -16.85 17.30 -12.05
CA SER A 152 -17.49 17.01 -13.32
C SER A 152 -17.02 15.64 -13.80
N TYR A 153 -17.94 14.68 -13.90
CA TYR A 153 -17.63 13.27 -14.18
C TYR A 153 -18.17 12.88 -15.55
N GLU A 154 -17.27 12.55 -16.48
CA GLU A 154 -17.63 12.04 -17.80
C GLU A 154 -17.89 10.53 -17.74
N VAL A 155 -18.97 10.08 -18.37
CA VAL A 155 -19.25 8.67 -18.65
C VAL A 155 -19.19 8.44 -20.15
N ARG A 156 -18.61 7.32 -20.56
CA ARG A 156 -18.66 6.82 -21.95
C ARG A 156 -19.50 5.56 -21.99
N VAL A 157 -20.52 5.55 -22.83
CA VAL A 157 -21.44 4.43 -23.00
C VAL A 157 -21.26 3.86 -24.41
N THR A 158 -20.94 2.58 -24.50
CA THR A 158 -20.80 1.87 -25.77
C THR A 158 -21.93 0.88 -25.97
N GLN A 159 -22.63 0.93 -27.10
CA GLN A 159 -23.63 -0.06 -27.46
C GLN A 159 -22.97 -1.29 -28.11
N THR A 160 -23.09 -2.45 -27.46
CA THR A 160 -22.34 -3.66 -27.83
C THR A 160 -22.69 -4.21 -29.22
N SER A 161 -23.93 -4.00 -29.68
CA SER A 161 -24.41 -4.50 -30.98
C SER A 161 -23.97 -3.66 -32.18
N THR A 162 -23.65 -2.39 -31.98
CA THR A 162 -23.34 -1.42 -33.05
C THR A 162 -21.94 -0.81 -32.93
N GLY A 163 -21.30 -0.91 -31.76
CA GLY A 163 -20.02 -0.28 -31.47
C GLY A 163 -20.10 1.22 -31.21
N CYS A 164 -21.30 1.82 -31.17
CA CYS A 164 -21.45 3.26 -31.00
C CYS A 164 -21.13 3.71 -29.58
N VAL A 165 -20.29 4.74 -29.47
CA VAL A 165 -19.90 5.37 -28.20
C VAL A 165 -20.55 6.75 -28.09
N THR A 166 -21.29 6.99 -27.02
CA THR A 166 -21.75 8.33 -26.61
C THR A 166 -21.10 8.68 -25.29
N SER A 167 -20.63 9.91 -25.12
CA SER A 167 -20.20 10.42 -23.82
C SER A 167 -21.14 11.49 -23.29
N ASP A 168 -21.21 11.60 -21.97
CA ASP A 168 -21.93 12.68 -21.32
C ASP A 168 -21.38 12.97 -19.92
N THR A 169 -21.62 14.18 -19.40
CA THR A 169 -20.97 14.67 -18.17
C THR A 169 -21.97 14.96 -17.05
N ILE A 170 -21.72 14.47 -15.84
CA ILE A 170 -22.53 14.72 -14.63
C ILE A 170 -21.75 15.62 -13.67
N ASN A 171 -22.33 16.73 -13.27
CA ASN A 171 -21.75 17.66 -12.29
C ASN A 171 -22.28 17.37 -10.89
N ILE A 172 -21.42 16.98 -9.96
CA ILE A 172 -21.70 16.83 -8.54
C ILE A 172 -21.31 18.15 -7.85
N VAL A 173 -22.24 18.73 -7.09
CA VAL A 173 -22.01 19.97 -6.32
C VAL A 173 -22.08 19.70 -4.82
N GLU A 174 -21.50 20.60 -4.02
CA GLU A 174 -21.54 20.55 -2.54
C GLU A 174 -22.28 21.76 -1.95
N PRO A 175 -22.80 21.65 -0.71
CA PRO A 175 -23.42 22.77 -0.01
C PRO A 175 -22.37 23.80 0.48
N LEU A 176 -22.81 25.04 0.74
CA LEU A 176 -21.94 26.08 1.32
C LEU A 176 -21.47 25.69 2.74
N GLN A 177 -20.20 25.93 3.05
CA GLN A 177 -19.61 25.69 4.37
C GLN A 177 -20.39 26.43 5.48
N ILE A 178 -20.62 25.75 6.62
CA ILE A 178 -21.20 26.40 7.82
C ILE A 178 -20.18 27.40 8.37
N ALA A 179 -20.58 28.66 8.47
CA ALA A 179 -19.80 29.74 9.05
C ALA A 179 -20.64 30.51 10.07
N SER A 180 -20.01 31.17 11.04
CA SER A 180 -20.70 31.96 12.04
C SER A 180 -19.99 33.29 12.30
N SER A 181 -20.76 34.37 12.39
CA SER A 181 -20.31 35.63 12.96
C SER A 181 -20.84 35.76 14.40
N PHE A 182 -20.14 36.53 15.23
CA PHE A 182 -20.43 36.60 16.66
C PHE A 182 -20.76 38.02 17.08
N VAL A 183 -21.70 38.17 18.01
CA VAL A 183 -22.05 39.43 18.67
C VAL A 183 -21.81 39.27 20.17
N PRO A 184 -20.63 39.67 20.68
CA PRO A 184 -20.31 39.59 22.10
C PRO A 184 -20.93 40.75 22.90
N THR A 185 -21.34 40.44 24.13
CA THR A 185 -21.55 41.39 25.23
C THR A 185 -20.50 41.07 26.29
N GLU A 186 -19.50 41.93 26.39
CA GLU A 186 -18.30 41.71 27.20
C GLU A 186 -18.62 41.55 28.70
N SER A 187 -17.85 40.71 29.39
CA SER A 187 -17.99 40.49 30.84
C SER A 187 -17.36 41.62 31.64
N ASN A 188 -17.80 41.88 32.86
CA ASN A 188 -16.99 42.69 33.77
C ASN A 188 -15.72 41.92 34.15
N CYS A 189 -14.67 42.67 34.51
CA CYS A 189 -13.38 42.08 34.83
C CYS A 189 -13.47 41.03 35.95
N ASN A 190 -12.96 39.83 35.67
CA ASN A 190 -13.00 38.66 36.56
C ASN A 190 -14.42 38.19 36.96
N THR A 191 -15.45 38.50 36.17
CA THR A 191 -16.81 37.97 36.36
C THR A 191 -17.26 37.14 35.17
N SER A 192 -18.33 36.36 35.37
CA SER A 192 -18.93 35.51 34.32
C SER A 192 -20.35 35.99 33.99
N ASP A 193 -20.45 37.26 33.61
CA ASP A 193 -21.71 37.96 33.31
C ASP A 193 -21.81 38.41 31.84
N GLY A 194 -20.89 37.96 30.99
CA GLY A 194 -20.90 38.21 29.56
C GLY A 194 -21.75 37.21 28.78
N GLN A 195 -21.88 37.49 27.48
CA GLN A 195 -22.71 36.73 26.54
C GLN A 195 -22.10 36.75 25.14
N ILE A 196 -22.25 35.68 24.37
CA ILE A 196 -21.93 35.63 22.93
C ILE A 196 -23.15 35.09 22.18
N ILE A 197 -23.58 35.81 21.12
CA ILE A 197 -24.61 35.35 20.18
C ILE A 197 -23.93 34.95 18.87
N ALA A 198 -24.17 33.73 18.41
CA ALA A 198 -23.71 33.18 17.13
C ALA A 198 -24.77 33.40 16.03
N ILE A 199 -24.38 34.03 14.93
CA ILE A 199 -25.19 34.22 13.73
C ILE A 199 -24.64 33.28 12.66
N VAL A 200 -25.35 32.19 12.38
CA VAL A 200 -24.91 31.14 11.47
C VAL A 200 -25.34 31.41 10.02
N SER A 201 -24.46 31.10 9.07
CA SER A 201 -24.69 31.10 7.62
C SER A 201 -24.09 29.84 6.98
N GLY A 202 -24.55 29.46 5.78
CA GLY A 202 -24.15 28.20 5.14
C GLY A 202 -24.80 26.95 5.77
N GLY A 203 -24.51 25.77 5.25
CA GLY A 203 -25.19 24.53 5.62
C GLY A 203 -26.71 24.53 5.35
N THR A 204 -27.42 23.61 6.01
CA THR A 204 -28.86 23.37 5.83
C THR A 204 -29.62 23.49 7.15
N GLY A 205 -30.27 24.63 7.40
CA GLY A 205 -31.10 24.82 8.60
C GLY A 205 -32.27 23.81 8.71
N PRO A 206 -32.80 23.52 9.92
CA PRO A 206 -32.45 24.13 11.22
C PRO A 206 -31.09 23.70 11.78
N TYR A 207 -30.49 24.54 12.63
CA TYR A 207 -29.21 24.30 13.30
C TYR A 207 -29.41 23.94 14.77
N SER A 208 -28.51 23.13 15.31
CA SER A 208 -28.33 22.88 16.73
C SER A 208 -26.94 23.34 17.17
N TYR A 209 -26.80 23.69 18.44
CA TYR A 209 -25.63 24.36 18.98
C TYR A 209 -25.11 23.61 20.21
N SER A 210 -23.80 23.58 20.38
CA SER A 210 -23.14 23.16 21.61
C SER A 210 -21.94 24.08 21.85
N TRP A 211 -21.99 24.87 22.92
CA TRP A 211 -20.88 25.73 23.28
C TRP A 211 -19.86 24.98 24.14
N LEU A 212 -18.60 25.15 23.78
CA LEU A 212 -17.44 24.49 24.36
C LEU A 212 -16.44 25.54 24.85
N ASP A 213 -15.61 25.17 25.81
CA ASP A 213 -14.45 25.94 26.21
C ASP A 213 -13.29 25.81 25.20
N ASN A 214 -12.15 26.43 25.52
CA ASN A 214 -10.93 26.34 24.70
C ASN A 214 -10.34 24.93 24.60
N SER A 215 -10.70 24.02 25.53
CA SER A 215 -10.28 22.61 25.52
C SER A 215 -11.29 21.72 24.80
N LEU A 216 -12.25 22.32 24.07
CA LEU A 216 -13.35 21.66 23.38
C LEU A 216 -14.27 20.84 24.31
N VAL A 217 -14.33 21.20 25.59
CA VAL A 217 -15.22 20.59 26.58
C VAL A 217 -16.52 21.39 26.67
N PRO A 218 -17.71 20.77 26.70
CA PRO A 218 -18.98 21.49 26.85
C PRO A 218 -19.00 22.39 28.09
N LEU A 219 -19.48 23.63 27.92
CA LEU A 219 -19.60 24.58 29.02
C LEU A 219 -20.48 24.02 30.14
N THR A 220 -20.22 24.45 31.38
CA THR A 220 -20.99 24.05 32.56
C THR A 220 -21.68 25.26 33.18
N PRO A 221 -23.02 25.34 33.19
CA PRO A 221 -23.99 24.40 32.60
C PRO A 221 -24.00 24.43 31.05
N ALA A 222 -24.37 23.31 30.43
CA ALA A 222 -24.40 23.16 28.97
C ALA A 222 -25.28 24.22 28.30
N GLN A 223 -24.72 24.95 27.33
CA GLN A 223 -25.43 25.95 26.53
C GLN A 223 -25.69 25.35 25.14
N THR A 224 -26.96 25.18 24.78
CA THR A 224 -27.38 24.47 23.54
C THR A 224 -28.18 25.34 22.57
N THR A 225 -28.16 26.66 22.77
CA THR A 225 -28.81 27.64 21.89
C THR A 225 -27.76 28.40 21.08
N ASP A 226 -28.20 29.23 20.15
CA ASP A 226 -27.35 30.19 19.41
C ASP A 226 -26.64 31.22 20.31
N THR A 227 -26.88 31.19 21.62
CA THR A 227 -26.42 32.18 22.58
C THR A 227 -25.80 31.48 23.80
N ALA A 228 -24.52 31.76 24.08
CA ALA A 228 -23.89 31.42 25.36
C ALA A 228 -23.99 32.61 26.32
N SER A 229 -24.43 32.37 27.55
CA SER A 229 -24.63 33.42 28.56
C SER A 229 -24.02 33.05 29.91
N ASN A 230 -23.76 34.05 30.74
CA ASN A 230 -23.08 33.91 32.04
C ASN A 230 -21.67 33.31 31.90
N ILE A 231 -20.93 33.81 30.91
CA ILE A 231 -19.55 33.42 30.61
C ILE A 231 -18.61 34.60 30.88
N GLY A 232 -17.37 34.32 31.27
CA GLY A 232 -16.35 35.34 31.53
C GLY A 232 -15.43 35.55 30.33
N SER A 233 -14.45 36.43 30.44
CA SER A 233 -13.46 36.61 29.38
C SER A 233 -12.69 35.31 29.09
N GLY A 234 -12.54 34.97 27.82
CA GLY A 234 -11.97 33.69 27.41
C GLY A 234 -12.13 33.39 25.93
N ILE A 235 -11.55 32.25 25.53
CA ILE A 235 -11.72 31.66 24.20
C ILE A 235 -12.81 30.60 24.30
N TYR A 236 -13.79 30.68 23.40
CA TYR A 236 -14.94 29.79 23.34
C TYR A 236 -15.08 29.20 21.95
N ASN A 237 -15.66 28.02 21.87
CA ASN A 237 -15.97 27.36 20.61
C ASN A 237 -17.47 27.09 20.56
N VAL A 238 -18.09 27.24 19.39
CA VAL A 238 -19.46 26.76 19.15
C VAL A 238 -19.43 25.65 18.11
N SER A 239 -19.88 24.46 18.49
CA SER A 239 -20.19 23.39 17.55
C SER A 239 -21.59 23.61 17.02
N VAL A 240 -21.70 23.92 15.72
CA VAL A 240 -22.96 24.11 15.01
C VAL A 240 -23.20 22.88 14.15
N THR A 241 -24.34 22.22 14.34
CA THR A 241 -24.75 21.04 13.56
C THR A 241 -26.02 21.35 12.81
N ASP A 242 -26.00 21.15 11.49
CA ASP A 242 -27.15 21.40 10.62
C ASP A 242 -28.12 20.20 10.55
N SER A 243 -29.22 20.37 9.80
CA SER A 243 -30.26 19.34 9.67
C SER A 243 -29.82 18.08 8.91
N ARG A 244 -28.68 18.13 8.20
CA ARG A 244 -28.06 17.01 7.50
C ARG A 244 -26.96 16.33 8.34
N GLN A 245 -26.86 16.68 9.63
CA GLN A 245 -25.83 16.20 10.56
C GLN A 245 -24.41 16.67 10.23
N CYS A 246 -24.26 17.69 9.38
CA CYS A 246 -22.98 18.32 9.13
C CYS A 246 -22.63 19.22 10.32
N SER A 247 -21.46 19.02 10.93
CA SER A 247 -21.01 19.80 12.10
C SER A 247 -19.78 20.64 11.77
N GLN A 248 -19.73 21.86 12.30
CA GLN A 248 -18.55 22.73 12.27
C GLN A 248 -18.32 23.34 13.64
N VAL A 249 -17.06 23.36 14.08
CA VAL A 249 -16.64 24.00 15.34
C VAL A 249 -15.98 25.32 15.00
N ILE A 250 -16.54 26.41 15.53
CA ILE A 250 -16.11 27.77 15.19
C ILE A 250 -15.69 28.48 16.49
N GLN A 251 -14.46 28.99 16.50
CA GLN A 251 -13.87 29.67 17.65
C GLN A 251 -14.27 31.15 17.69
N THR A 252 -14.37 31.69 18.90
CA THR A 252 -14.61 33.11 19.18
C THR A 252 -14.00 33.49 20.54
N THR A 253 -13.98 34.77 20.87
CA THR A 253 -13.41 35.29 22.11
C THR A 253 -14.34 36.27 22.81
N LEU A 254 -14.25 36.34 24.13
CA LEU A 254 -14.90 37.33 24.97
C LEU A 254 -13.86 38.09 25.78
N ASN A 255 -13.97 39.41 25.83
CA ASN A 255 -13.08 40.30 26.56
C ASN A 255 -13.71 40.77 27.88
N ASP A 256 -12.88 41.35 28.74
CA ASP A 256 -13.35 42.07 29.91
C ASP A 256 -13.57 43.56 29.62
N ILE A 257 -14.68 44.11 30.11
CA ILE A 257 -14.95 45.54 30.17
C ILE A 257 -13.85 46.21 31.01
N GLY A 258 -13.13 47.14 30.40
CA GLY A 258 -12.03 47.86 31.04
C GLY A 258 -10.70 47.10 31.07
N GLY A 259 -10.58 45.97 30.35
CA GLY A 259 -9.31 45.29 30.12
C GLY A 259 -8.35 46.07 29.21
N PRO A 260 -7.14 45.52 28.98
CA PRO A 260 -6.14 46.11 28.07
C PRO A 260 -6.70 46.38 26.67
N SER A 261 -6.25 47.45 26.01
CA SER A 261 -6.51 47.70 24.60
C SER A 261 -5.38 47.13 23.76
N ILE A 262 -5.74 46.30 22.79
CA ILE A 262 -4.84 45.75 21.78
C ILE A 262 -5.15 46.45 20.45
N VAL A 263 -4.14 47.03 19.82
CA VAL A 263 -4.21 47.56 18.46
C VAL A 263 -3.34 46.69 17.58
N LEU A 264 -3.92 46.11 16.53
CA LEU A 264 -3.15 45.41 15.51
C LEU A 264 -2.44 46.45 14.64
N ASP A 265 -1.11 46.38 14.58
CA ASP A 265 -0.30 47.31 13.79
C ASP A 265 -0.08 46.77 12.38
N SER A 266 0.37 45.52 12.26
CA SER A 266 0.57 44.84 10.96
C SER A 266 0.64 43.32 11.10
N VAL A 267 0.32 42.62 10.01
CA VAL A 267 0.57 41.18 9.84
C VAL A 267 1.52 41.00 8.67
N ASN A 268 2.58 40.23 8.88
CA ASN A 268 3.47 39.77 7.83
C ASN A 268 3.18 38.29 7.60
N ASP A 269 2.66 37.97 6.41
CA ASP A 269 2.50 36.59 5.95
C ASP A 269 3.86 35.91 5.74
N VAL A 270 3.87 34.58 5.65
CA VAL A 270 5.08 33.81 5.38
C VAL A 270 5.63 34.17 4.00
N SER A 271 6.95 34.34 3.86
CA SER A 271 7.54 34.82 2.60
C SER A 271 7.48 33.80 1.47
N CYS A 272 7.69 32.51 1.77
CA CYS A 272 7.63 31.40 0.80
C CYS A 272 6.90 30.22 1.41
N PHE A 273 6.25 29.43 0.54
CA PHE A 273 5.46 28.28 0.97
C PHE A 273 6.29 27.35 1.86
N GLY A 274 5.77 27.04 3.04
CA GLY A 274 6.42 26.15 4.01
C GLY A 274 7.54 26.77 4.86
N LEU A 275 7.83 28.07 4.72
CA LEU A 275 8.69 28.78 5.67
C LEU A 275 7.92 29.18 6.95
N CYS A 276 8.66 29.61 7.97
CA CYS A 276 8.11 30.05 9.25
C CYS A 276 8.70 31.40 9.65
N ASP A 277 8.63 32.39 8.77
CA ASP A 277 9.16 33.73 8.97
C ASP A 277 8.07 34.82 9.06
N GLY A 278 6.80 34.42 9.11
CA GLY A 278 5.66 35.32 9.32
C GLY A 278 5.62 35.92 10.74
N GLY A 279 4.78 36.93 10.93
CA GLY A 279 4.60 37.58 12.23
C GLY A 279 3.35 38.45 12.36
N ILE A 280 2.92 38.68 13.60
CA ILE A 280 1.81 39.57 13.96
C ILE A 280 2.35 40.61 14.94
N PHE A 281 2.20 41.88 14.60
CA PHE A 281 2.73 43.01 15.36
C PHE A 281 1.60 43.83 15.96
N VAL A 282 1.71 44.15 17.25
CA VAL A 282 0.63 44.79 18.01
C VAL A 282 1.16 45.87 18.95
N THR A 283 0.34 46.88 19.19
CA THR A 283 0.56 47.86 20.26
C THR A 283 -0.46 47.66 21.37
N THR A 284 0.01 47.47 22.60
CA THR A 284 -0.84 47.24 23.77
C THR A 284 -0.81 48.38 24.78
N THR A 285 -1.97 48.73 25.35
CA THR A 285 -2.08 49.70 26.45
C THR A 285 -3.01 49.19 27.55
N GLY A 286 -2.68 49.42 28.83
CA GLY A 286 -3.51 48.95 29.95
C GLY A 286 -2.98 49.42 31.31
N THR A 287 -3.57 48.90 32.39
CA THR A 287 -3.28 49.36 33.75
C THR A 287 -2.32 48.42 34.51
N GLY A 288 -1.16 48.93 34.92
CA GLY A 288 -0.15 48.12 35.59
C GLY A 288 0.70 47.31 34.61
N THR A 289 1.29 46.21 35.08
CA THR A 289 2.14 45.34 34.25
C THR A 289 1.28 44.47 33.35
N LEU A 290 1.52 44.50 32.04
CA LEU A 290 0.86 43.63 31.07
C LEU A 290 1.58 42.29 30.96
N SER A 291 0.83 41.22 30.71
CA SER A 291 1.33 39.89 30.36
C SER A 291 0.72 39.42 29.05
N TYR A 292 1.52 38.78 28.21
CA TYR A 292 1.16 38.31 26.87
C TYR A 292 1.20 36.79 26.79
N SER A 293 0.26 36.20 26.06
CA SER A 293 0.22 34.77 25.78
C SER A 293 -0.39 34.52 24.42
N TRP A 294 0.42 34.05 23.48
CA TRP A 294 -0.01 33.62 22.15
C TRP A 294 -0.37 32.13 22.14
N THR A 295 -1.36 31.76 21.33
CA THR A 295 -1.54 30.35 20.92
C THR A 295 -0.28 29.90 20.17
N GLY A 296 0.43 28.90 20.71
CA GLY A 296 1.79 28.53 20.26
C GLY A 296 2.88 28.81 21.30
N GLY A 297 2.55 29.49 22.41
CA GLY A 297 3.39 29.57 23.60
C GLY A 297 4.32 30.79 23.69
N SER A 298 4.30 31.70 22.71
CA SER A 298 5.04 32.98 22.82
C SER A 298 4.47 33.85 23.94
N THR A 299 5.36 34.51 24.69
CA THR A 299 5.02 35.44 25.78
C THR A 299 5.47 36.88 25.49
N ASN A 300 5.87 37.15 24.25
CA ASN A 300 6.23 38.47 23.77
C ASN A 300 4.97 39.25 23.34
N GLU A 301 5.07 40.57 23.30
CA GLU A 301 4.04 41.45 22.73
C GLU A 301 3.81 41.11 21.26
N ASP A 302 4.86 41.19 20.45
CA ASP A 302 4.84 40.79 19.04
C ASP A 302 5.10 39.29 18.86
N LEU A 303 4.48 38.72 17.82
CA LEU A 303 4.73 37.38 17.33
C LEU A 303 5.62 37.46 16.08
N THR A 304 6.75 36.76 16.07
CA THR A 304 7.73 36.77 14.96
C THR A 304 8.24 35.36 14.69
N ASN A 305 8.63 35.08 13.44
CA ASN A 305 9.13 33.77 13.00
C ASN A 305 8.13 32.64 13.26
N SER A 306 6.88 32.88 12.91
CA SER A 306 5.79 31.92 13.02
C SER A 306 5.42 31.37 11.64
N CYS A 307 5.11 30.08 11.59
CA CYS A 307 4.53 29.44 10.41
C CYS A 307 3.11 29.97 10.16
N ALA A 308 2.60 29.74 8.95
CA ALA A 308 1.21 30.06 8.61
C ALA A 308 0.23 29.36 9.56
N GLY A 309 -0.82 30.09 9.95
CA GLY A 309 -1.84 29.58 10.86
C GLY A 309 -2.59 30.67 11.61
N PRO A 310 -3.72 30.32 12.26
CA PRO A 310 -4.47 31.23 13.11
C PRO A 310 -3.76 31.38 14.47
N PHE A 311 -3.64 32.63 14.93
CA PHE A 311 -3.03 32.98 16.21
C PHE A 311 -4.00 33.82 17.05
N THR A 312 -4.10 33.49 18.34
CA THR A 312 -4.83 34.28 19.33
C THR A 312 -3.84 34.81 20.37
N LEU A 313 -3.78 36.12 20.53
CA LEU A 313 -3.09 36.79 21.63
C LEU A 313 -4.06 37.03 22.78
N GLN A 314 -3.70 36.60 23.98
CA GLN A 314 -4.28 37.04 25.24
C GLN A 314 -3.37 38.07 25.90
N VAL A 315 -3.92 39.25 26.22
CA VAL A 315 -3.26 40.25 27.07
C VAL A 315 -3.98 40.35 28.39
N SER A 316 -3.24 40.40 29.49
CA SER A 316 -3.81 40.57 30.83
C SER A 316 -3.07 41.63 31.62
N ASP A 317 -3.76 42.37 32.48
CA ASP A 317 -3.18 43.43 33.31
C ASP A 317 -3.30 43.17 34.83
N VAL A 318 -2.88 44.12 35.67
CA VAL A 318 -2.94 44.01 37.14
C VAL A 318 -4.19 44.74 37.65
N PRO A 319 -5.39 44.23 37.33
CA PRO A 319 -6.22 43.46 38.28
C PRO A 319 -6.63 42.05 37.79
N GLY A 320 -6.10 41.60 36.65
CA GLY A 320 -6.39 40.30 36.04
C GLY A 320 -7.38 40.34 34.88
N CYS A 321 -7.71 41.52 34.36
CA CYS A 321 -8.65 41.68 33.25
C CYS A 321 -8.00 41.21 31.94
N LYS A 322 -8.77 40.56 31.06
CA LYS A 322 -8.24 39.94 29.84
C LYS A 322 -8.87 40.51 28.58
N THR A 323 -8.04 40.69 27.56
CA THR A 323 -8.46 41.05 26.19
C THR A 323 -7.79 40.10 25.22
N PHE A 324 -8.51 39.73 24.15
CA PHE A 324 -8.05 38.82 23.12
C PHE A 324 -8.03 39.50 21.75
N LEU A 325 -7.02 39.16 20.95
CA LEU A 325 -6.94 39.49 19.53
C LEU A 325 -6.72 38.20 18.75
N GLN A 326 -7.47 38.00 17.67
CA GLN A 326 -7.28 36.88 16.75
C GLN A 326 -6.87 37.42 15.39
N ASP A 327 -5.83 36.82 14.81
CA ASP A 327 -5.44 37.07 13.43
C ASP A 327 -4.80 35.82 12.82
N THR A 328 -4.59 35.81 11.51
CA THR A 328 -4.02 34.68 10.77
C THR A 328 -2.81 35.12 9.98
N ILE A 329 -1.71 34.38 10.11
CA ILE A 329 -0.58 34.45 9.19
C ILE A 329 -0.92 33.53 8.02
N ASN A 330 -1.05 34.08 6.82
CA ASN A 330 -1.30 33.28 5.62
C ASN A 330 0.01 32.66 5.12
N ASP A 331 -0.11 31.48 4.50
CA ASP A 331 1.01 30.87 3.78
C ASP A 331 1.14 31.49 2.37
N ALA A 332 2.34 31.48 1.82
CA ALA A 332 2.54 31.88 0.43
C ALA A 332 2.00 30.79 -0.51
N GLN A 333 1.55 31.17 -1.71
CA GLN A 333 1.07 30.20 -2.68
C GLN A 333 2.24 29.41 -3.27
N GLU A 334 2.20 28.08 -3.12
CA GLU A 334 3.16 27.16 -3.73
C GLU A 334 3.25 27.36 -5.25
N ILE A 335 4.48 27.42 -5.79
CA ILE A 335 4.71 27.51 -7.23
C ILE A 335 4.41 26.14 -7.86
N ILE A 336 3.33 26.06 -8.65
CA ILE A 336 2.96 24.84 -9.36
C ILE A 336 3.40 24.96 -10.81
N THR A 337 4.36 24.13 -11.21
CA THR A 337 4.93 24.06 -12.56
C THR A 337 4.35 22.90 -13.35
N SER A 338 4.35 23.05 -14.68
CA SER A 338 4.05 22.00 -15.64
C SER A 338 5.23 21.86 -16.59
N LEU A 339 5.90 20.71 -16.49
CA LEU A 339 7.04 20.33 -17.32
C LEU A 339 6.56 19.50 -18.52
N ASN A 340 7.02 19.85 -19.72
CA ASN A 340 6.74 19.15 -20.96
C ASN A 340 8.06 18.78 -21.66
N ILE A 341 8.32 17.48 -21.85
CA ILE A 341 9.46 17.00 -22.64
C ILE A 341 9.10 17.07 -24.12
N VAL A 342 9.85 17.85 -24.89
CA VAL A 342 9.66 18.04 -26.33
C VAL A 342 10.38 16.94 -27.12
N SER A 343 11.61 16.62 -26.72
CA SER A 343 12.41 15.56 -27.33
C SER A 343 13.40 14.96 -26.33
N ILE A 344 13.67 13.67 -26.47
CA ILE A 344 14.74 12.97 -25.74
C ILE A 344 16.05 13.01 -26.56
N PRO A 345 17.22 12.93 -25.91
CA PRO A 345 18.50 12.94 -26.61
C PRO A 345 18.67 11.70 -27.50
N SER A 346 19.31 11.86 -28.66
CA SER A 346 19.40 10.83 -29.70
C SER A 346 20.30 9.64 -29.32
N ASN A 347 21.24 9.82 -28.40
CA ASN A 347 22.06 8.77 -27.79
C ASN A 347 22.68 9.23 -26.47
N SER A 348 23.36 8.33 -25.75
CA SER A 348 23.96 8.60 -24.43
C SER A 348 25.15 9.56 -24.43
N SER A 349 25.68 9.93 -25.60
CA SER A 349 26.83 10.83 -25.75
C SER A 349 26.47 12.19 -26.36
N THR A 350 25.22 12.39 -26.77
CA THR A 350 24.74 13.65 -27.35
C THR A 350 23.74 14.32 -26.42
N CYS A 351 23.93 15.62 -26.20
CA CYS A 351 22.99 16.44 -25.45
C CYS A 351 22.16 17.25 -26.44
N ASP A 352 21.11 16.64 -26.98
CA ASP A 352 20.19 17.22 -27.96
C ASP A 352 18.71 17.12 -27.55
N GLY A 353 18.44 16.78 -26.27
CA GLY A 353 17.09 16.79 -25.71
C GLY A 353 16.54 18.21 -25.49
N GLU A 354 15.22 18.35 -25.53
CA GLU A 354 14.49 19.61 -25.38
C GLU A 354 13.32 19.45 -24.39
N ALA A 355 13.15 20.42 -23.50
CA ALA A 355 12.01 20.49 -22.59
C ALA A 355 11.55 21.95 -22.39
N ASN A 356 10.26 22.09 -22.13
CA ASN A 356 9.61 23.35 -21.77
C ASN A 356 9.04 23.26 -20.37
N ILE A 357 9.07 24.37 -19.63
CA ILE A 357 8.41 24.51 -18.34
C ILE A 357 7.49 25.72 -18.36
N SER A 358 6.35 25.60 -17.70
CA SER A 358 5.42 26.70 -17.49
C SER A 358 4.93 26.72 -16.05
N VAL A 359 4.62 27.90 -15.52
CA VAL A 359 3.97 28.02 -14.21
C VAL A 359 2.46 27.94 -14.43
N SER A 360 1.83 26.91 -13.89
CA SER A 360 0.39 26.66 -13.97
C SER A 360 -0.42 27.38 -12.89
N ALA A 361 0.16 27.61 -11.70
CA ALA A 361 -0.44 28.39 -10.61
C ALA A 361 0.62 28.77 -9.55
N GLY A 362 0.28 29.75 -8.69
CA GLY A 362 1.08 30.15 -7.53
C GLY A 362 2.37 30.94 -7.82
N GLY A 363 3.06 31.36 -6.76
CA GLY A 363 4.19 32.30 -6.81
C GLY A 363 3.87 33.70 -7.32
N ILE A 364 4.83 34.62 -7.24
CA ILE A 364 4.67 36.01 -7.70
C ILE A 364 5.51 36.28 -8.96
N ALA A 365 4.84 36.57 -10.07
CA ALA A 365 5.50 36.93 -11.32
C ALA A 365 6.27 38.27 -11.21
N PRO A 366 7.39 38.46 -11.96
CA PRO A 366 7.93 37.58 -13.00
C PRO A 366 8.73 36.39 -12.47
N PHE A 367 8.66 35.27 -13.21
CA PHE A 367 9.43 34.05 -12.94
C PHE A 367 10.73 34.01 -13.72
N SER A 368 11.75 33.41 -13.10
CA SER A 368 13.04 33.07 -13.71
C SER A 368 13.25 31.56 -13.67
N PHE A 369 13.97 31.03 -14.67
CA PHE A 369 14.18 29.60 -14.85
C PHE A 369 15.66 29.35 -15.07
N SER A 370 16.24 28.43 -14.30
CA SER A 370 17.63 28.00 -14.41
C SER A 370 17.69 26.49 -14.59
N TRP A 371 18.13 26.04 -15.76
CA TRP A 371 18.21 24.62 -16.07
C TRP A 371 19.58 24.05 -15.72
N SER A 372 19.63 22.75 -15.43
CA SER A 372 20.85 21.96 -15.23
C SER A 372 21.83 22.02 -16.41
N SER A 373 21.36 22.27 -17.64
CA SER A 373 22.22 22.54 -18.81
C SER A 373 22.85 23.93 -18.82
N GLY A 374 22.50 24.80 -17.88
CA GLY A 374 22.92 26.20 -17.82
C GLY A 374 22.07 27.16 -18.65
N THR A 375 21.04 26.66 -19.34
CA THR A 375 20.09 27.50 -20.11
C THR A 375 19.21 28.34 -19.18
N LEU A 376 18.85 29.55 -19.64
CA LEU A 376 17.93 30.45 -18.96
C LEU A 376 16.62 30.59 -19.76
N GLY A 377 15.49 30.70 -19.06
CA GLY A 377 14.17 30.89 -19.67
C GLY A 377 13.29 29.64 -19.62
N SER A 378 12.03 29.76 -20.04
CA SER A 378 11.01 28.71 -19.91
C SER A 378 11.19 27.51 -20.84
N SER A 379 12.25 27.49 -21.65
CA SER A 379 12.59 26.39 -22.55
C SER A 379 14.09 26.12 -22.49
N ALA A 380 14.47 24.85 -22.52
CA ALA A 380 15.86 24.43 -22.59
C ALA A 380 16.08 23.42 -23.71
N ASN A 381 17.18 23.63 -24.41
CA ASN A 381 17.77 22.72 -25.37
C ASN A 381 19.12 22.22 -24.85
N ASN A 382 19.66 21.22 -25.53
CA ASN A 382 20.92 20.53 -25.18
C ASN A 382 20.89 19.84 -23.81
N LEU A 383 19.75 19.27 -23.45
CA LEU A 383 19.64 18.43 -22.27
C LEU A 383 20.29 17.07 -22.59
N CYS A 384 21.11 16.57 -21.66
CA CYS A 384 21.83 15.31 -21.83
C CYS A 384 21.00 14.13 -21.31
N THR A 385 21.37 12.89 -21.69
CA THR A 385 20.78 11.71 -21.05
C THR A 385 21.14 11.66 -19.57
N GLY A 386 20.21 11.24 -18.71
CA GLY A 386 20.35 11.27 -17.26
C GLY A 386 19.48 12.33 -16.60
N VAL A 387 19.74 12.55 -15.30
CA VAL A 387 18.94 13.46 -14.46
C VAL A 387 19.20 14.91 -14.88
N ASN A 388 18.13 15.56 -15.35
CA ASN A 388 18.07 16.98 -15.61
C ASN A 388 17.14 17.63 -14.58
N PHE A 389 17.38 18.89 -14.26
CA PHE A 389 16.47 19.66 -13.41
C PHE A 389 16.33 21.10 -13.90
N VAL A 390 15.28 21.76 -13.45
CA VAL A 390 15.07 23.19 -13.61
C VAL A 390 14.61 23.80 -12.30
N THR A 391 15.26 24.88 -11.92
CA THR A 391 14.86 25.71 -10.78
C THR A 391 14.01 26.85 -11.31
N THR A 392 12.73 26.87 -10.93
CA THR A 392 11.82 27.98 -11.19
C THR A 392 11.81 28.87 -9.96
N THR A 393 12.21 30.13 -10.10
CA THR A 393 12.27 31.11 -8.99
C THR A 393 11.36 32.30 -9.30
N ASP A 394 10.55 32.71 -8.35
CA ASP A 394 9.68 33.88 -8.47
C ASP A 394 10.40 35.19 -8.10
N VAL A 395 9.69 36.32 -8.11
CA VAL A 395 10.30 37.64 -7.87
C VAL A 395 10.73 37.88 -6.41
N GLU A 396 10.13 37.18 -5.46
CA GLU A 396 10.46 37.26 -4.03
C GLU A 396 11.58 36.26 -3.65
N GLY A 397 12.04 35.43 -4.60
CA GLY A 397 13.13 34.49 -4.41
C GLY A 397 12.69 33.10 -3.96
N CYS A 398 11.38 32.81 -3.96
CA CYS A 398 10.85 31.48 -3.69
C CYS A 398 11.09 30.59 -4.90
N PHE A 399 11.55 29.36 -4.69
CA PHE A 399 11.87 28.45 -5.79
C PHE A 399 11.33 27.04 -5.62
N VAL A 400 11.01 26.43 -6.76
CA VAL A 400 10.70 24.99 -6.88
C VAL A 400 11.71 24.36 -7.85
N ILE A 401 12.08 23.11 -7.59
CA ILE A 401 12.98 22.34 -8.46
C ILE A 401 12.21 21.18 -9.07
N ASP A 402 12.02 21.21 -10.38
CA ASP A 402 11.50 20.09 -11.14
C ASP A 402 12.67 19.22 -11.60
N THR A 403 12.65 17.94 -11.21
CA THR A 403 13.68 16.96 -11.60
C THR A 403 13.07 15.93 -12.53
N PHE A 404 13.72 15.64 -13.65
CA PHE A 404 13.26 14.69 -14.65
C PHE A 404 14.44 13.96 -15.29
N ASN A 405 14.21 12.73 -15.74
CA ASN A 405 15.25 11.92 -16.36
C ASN A 405 15.00 11.82 -17.88
N LEU A 406 16.04 12.05 -18.67
CA LEU A 406 15.99 11.82 -20.11
C LEU A 406 16.77 10.55 -20.44
N ASN A 407 16.07 9.49 -20.84
CA ASN A 407 16.70 8.22 -21.20
C ASN A 407 16.80 8.09 -22.73
N PRO A 408 17.90 7.52 -23.28
CA PRO A 408 17.98 7.18 -24.69
C PRO A 408 16.93 6.09 -25.00
N GLY A 409 16.17 6.26 -26.09
CA GLY A 409 14.88 5.61 -26.36
C GLY A 409 14.80 4.08 -26.55
N ASN A 410 15.59 3.28 -25.82
CA ASN A 410 15.53 1.81 -25.82
C ASN A 410 15.18 1.21 -24.44
N VAL A 411 14.33 1.86 -23.64
CA VAL A 411 13.98 1.38 -22.29
C VAL A 411 12.86 0.32 -22.35
N ILE A 412 12.89 -0.65 -21.43
CA ILE A 412 11.80 -1.61 -21.19
C ILE A 412 10.70 -0.92 -20.36
N VAL A 413 9.47 -0.94 -20.83
CA VAL A 413 8.31 -0.27 -20.23
C VAL A 413 7.32 -1.32 -19.72
N LEU A 414 6.75 -1.10 -18.53
CA LEU A 414 5.62 -1.89 -18.03
C LEU A 414 4.31 -1.37 -18.65
N ASP A 415 3.68 -2.17 -19.52
CA ASP A 415 2.42 -1.81 -20.17
C ASP A 415 1.24 -1.99 -19.20
N SER A 416 1.17 -3.14 -18.54
CA SER A 416 0.12 -3.45 -17.57
C SER A 416 0.52 -4.58 -16.63
N ILE A 417 -0.22 -4.72 -15.53
CA ILE A 417 -0.02 -5.73 -14.50
C ILE A 417 -1.36 -6.33 -14.08
N GLN A 418 -1.37 -7.62 -13.77
CA GLN A 418 -2.48 -8.29 -13.11
C GLN A 418 -1.98 -8.84 -11.77
N ARG A 419 -2.67 -8.51 -10.68
CA ARG A 419 -2.31 -8.95 -9.33
C ARG A 419 -3.46 -9.72 -8.69
N THR A 420 -3.12 -10.76 -7.94
CA THR A 420 -4.02 -11.43 -7.01
C THR A 420 -3.35 -11.41 -5.64
N ASN A 421 -4.00 -10.77 -4.67
CA ASN A 421 -3.50 -10.69 -3.31
C ASN A 421 -3.46 -12.09 -2.66
N PRO A 422 -2.51 -12.34 -1.75
CA PRO A 422 -2.50 -13.52 -0.92
C PRO A 422 -3.68 -13.54 0.06
N ASN A 423 -4.08 -14.74 0.45
CA ASN A 423 -5.17 -14.93 1.41
C ASN A 423 -4.60 -15.23 2.80
N CYS A 424 -5.04 -14.51 3.83
CA CYS A 424 -5.07 -14.96 5.22
C CYS A 424 -3.75 -15.58 5.71
N ASN A 425 -2.64 -14.83 5.66
CA ASN A 425 -1.29 -15.29 5.98
C ASN A 425 -0.76 -16.46 5.12
N THR A 426 -1.38 -16.77 3.99
CA THR A 426 -0.88 -17.76 3.03
C THR A 426 -0.15 -17.08 1.88
N CYS A 427 0.99 -17.63 1.49
CA CYS A 427 1.77 -17.12 0.35
C CYS A 427 1.21 -17.69 -0.96
N ASN A 428 -0.02 -17.37 -1.34
CA ASN A 428 -0.65 -17.85 -2.57
C ASN A 428 -0.92 -16.75 -3.61
N GLY A 429 -0.45 -15.53 -3.34
CA GLY A 429 -0.56 -14.37 -4.23
C GLY A 429 0.13 -14.59 -5.58
N ARG A 430 -0.31 -13.84 -6.59
CA ARG A 430 0.15 -13.97 -7.99
C ARG A 430 0.33 -12.62 -8.63
N ILE A 431 1.34 -12.51 -9.49
CA ILE A 431 1.54 -11.35 -10.36
C ILE A 431 1.81 -11.84 -11.78
N ASN A 432 1.15 -11.22 -12.76
CA ASN A 432 1.40 -11.42 -14.18
C ASN A 432 1.71 -10.08 -14.85
N LEU A 433 2.77 -10.03 -15.66
CA LEU A 433 3.31 -8.79 -16.25
C LEU A 433 3.13 -8.75 -17.76
N PHE A 434 2.95 -7.54 -18.26
CA PHE A 434 3.00 -7.22 -19.69
C PHE A 434 3.98 -6.07 -19.89
N VAL A 435 5.05 -6.30 -20.64
CA VAL A 435 6.12 -5.33 -20.89
C VAL A 435 6.35 -5.11 -22.39
N SER A 436 6.68 -3.88 -22.78
CA SER A 436 7.08 -3.47 -24.13
C SER A 436 8.39 -2.67 -24.10
N GLY A 437 8.89 -2.20 -25.24
CA GLY A 437 10.20 -1.52 -25.32
C GLY A 437 11.39 -2.48 -25.25
N GLY A 438 12.62 -1.98 -25.40
CA GLY A 438 13.81 -2.83 -25.55
C GLY A 438 13.79 -3.77 -26.78
N THR A 439 14.65 -4.78 -26.80
CA THR A 439 14.81 -5.77 -27.88
C THR A 439 14.35 -7.16 -27.43
N ALA A 440 13.18 -7.62 -27.87
CA ALA A 440 12.69 -8.97 -27.58
C ALA A 440 13.64 -10.08 -28.13
N PRO A 441 13.72 -11.28 -27.50
CA PRO A 441 12.93 -11.75 -26.34
C PRO A 441 13.39 -11.17 -24.99
N TYR A 442 12.47 -11.12 -24.02
CA TYR A 442 12.77 -10.73 -22.64
C TYR A 442 13.05 -11.94 -21.75
N THR A 443 13.85 -11.72 -20.72
CA THR A 443 14.11 -12.63 -19.61
C THR A 443 13.67 -11.97 -18.31
N TYR A 444 13.11 -12.76 -17.40
CA TYR A 444 12.60 -12.27 -16.13
C TYR A 444 13.43 -12.90 -15.00
N LEU A 445 13.68 -12.12 -13.95
CA LEU A 445 14.26 -12.60 -12.71
C LEU A 445 13.47 -11.97 -11.57
N TRP A 446 12.59 -12.76 -10.98
CA TRP A 446 11.89 -12.35 -9.77
C TRP A 446 12.79 -12.51 -8.55
N ASP A 447 12.56 -11.70 -7.52
CA ASP A 447 13.16 -11.82 -6.17
C ASP A 447 13.04 -13.23 -5.54
N ASN A 448 12.01 -14.01 -5.86
CA ASN A 448 11.86 -15.40 -5.45
C ASN A 448 12.57 -16.42 -6.36
N GLY A 449 13.27 -15.96 -7.40
CA GLY A 449 13.98 -16.78 -8.38
C GLY A 449 13.14 -17.30 -9.55
N ASP A 450 11.86 -16.94 -9.64
CA ASP A 450 11.04 -17.25 -10.83
C ASP A 450 11.62 -16.56 -12.07
N ASN A 451 11.42 -17.16 -13.26
CA ASN A 451 12.05 -16.70 -14.50
C ASN A 451 11.08 -16.53 -15.70
N THR A 452 9.79 -16.45 -15.40
CA THR A 452 8.71 -16.24 -16.36
C THR A 452 8.12 -14.83 -16.24
N ASP A 453 7.26 -14.43 -17.17
CA ASP A 453 6.48 -13.18 -17.14
C ASP A 453 5.43 -13.13 -16.00
N SER A 454 5.28 -14.21 -15.26
CA SER A 454 4.45 -14.32 -14.08
C SER A 454 5.18 -14.99 -12.92
N THR A 455 4.70 -14.71 -11.71
CA THR A 455 5.13 -15.35 -10.46
C THR A 455 3.92 -15.74 -9.61
N THR A 456 4.08 -16.79 -8.82
CA THR A 456 3.02 -17.33 -7.95
C THR A 456 3.58 -17.68 -6.58
N GLY A 457 2.71 -17.93 -5.60
CA GLY A 457 3.17 -18.33 -4.28
C GLY A 457 3.67 -17.14 -3.45
N ARG A 458 3.15 -15.94 -3.69
CA ARG A 458 3.62 -14.70 -3.05
C ARG A 458 2.88 -14.40 -1.75
N CYS A 459 3.64 -14.06 -0.71
CA CYS A 459 3.11 -13.53 0.55
C CYS A 459 2.74 -12.05 0.39
N SER A 460 2.04 -11.49 1.38
CA SER A 460 1.82 -10.04 1.45
C SER A 460 3.17 -9.34 1.67
N GLY A 461 3.33 -8.16 1.07
CA GLY A 461 4.60 -7.45 1.05
C GLY A 461 4.96 -6.91 -0.33
N ILE A 462 6.22 -6.51 -0.47
CA ILE A 462 6.78 -5.99 -1.72
C ILE A 462 7.31 -7.15 -2.56
N VAL A 463 7.04 -7.13 -3.86
CA VAL A 463 7.54 -8.09 -4.85
C VAL A 463 8.33 -7.34 -5.91
N GLU A 464 9.56 -7.78 -6.16
CA GLU A 464 10.44 -7.22 -7.21
C GLU A 464 10.66 -8.19 -8.37
N VAL A 465 10.77 -7.63 -9.57
CA VAL A 465 11.19 -8.33 -10.78
C VAL A 465 12.18 -7.48 -11.55
N THR A 466 13.26 -8.10 -12.02
CA THR A 466 14.16 -7.53 -13.03
C THR A 466 13.83 -8.15 -14.39
N VAL A 467 13.53 -7.31 -15.37
CA VAL A 467 13.27 -7.71 -16.77
C VAL A 467 14.47 -7.31 -17.60
N THR A 468 15.07 -8.26 -18.31
CA THR A 468 16.23 -8.03 -19.19
C THR A 468 15.91 -8.38 -20.62
N ASP A 469 16.16 -7.46 -21.56
CA ASP A 469 15.98 -7.70 -22.98
C ASP A 469 17.16 -8.47 -23.63
N ASN A 470 17.04 -8.82 -24.90
CA ASN A 470 18.06 -9.56 -25.64
C ASN A 470 19.30 -8.72 -26.00
N ALA A 471 19.25 -7.40 -25.82
CA ALA A 471 20.38 -6.48 -25.99
C ALA A 471 21.16 -6.29 -24.67
N GLY A 472 20.68 -6.84 -23.56
CA GLY A 472 21.31 -6.77 -22.24
C GLY A 472 20.88 -5.55 -21.41
N LEU A 473 19.79 -4.88 -21.78
CA LEU A 473 19.19 -3.80 -21.02
C LEU A 473 18.26 -4.40 -19.95
N SER A 474 18.44 -4.01 -18.69
CA SER A 474 17.66 -4.51 -17.55
C SER A 474 16.89 -3.38 -16.87
N GLU A 475 15.63 -3.61 -16.54
CA GLU A 475 14.77 -2.71 -15.76
C GLU A 475 14.10 -3.46 -14.60
N SER A 476 14.01 -2.82 -13.43
CA SER A 476 13.35 -3.39 -12.25
C SER A 476 11.98 -2.78 -12.02
N PHE A 477 10.98 -3.63 -11.74
CA PHE A 477 9.64 -3.21 -11.34
C PHE A 477 9.31 -3.72 -9.93
N ILE A 478 8.64 -2.87 -9.15
CA ILE A 478 8.29 -3.15 -7.75
C ILE A 478 6.77 -3.08 -7.59
N PHE A 479 6.20 -4.08 -6.91
CA PHE A 479 4.77 -4.22 -6.67
C PHE A 479 4.48 -4.48 -5.20
N THR A 480 3.28 -4.16 -4.76
CA THR A 480 2.79 -4.47 -3.41
C THR A 480 1.60 -5.43 -3.50
N LEU A 481 1.60 -6.42 -2.62
CA LEU A 481 0.49 -7.31 -2.33
C LEU A 481 0.08 -7.11 -0.86
N SER A 482 -1.20 -6.88 -0.60
CA SER A 482 -1.74 -6.72 0.75
C SER A 482 -2.52 -7.96 1.15
N ASP A 483 -2.45 -8.36 2.41
CA ASP A 483 -3.24 -9.48 2.91
C ASP A 483 -4.73 -9.11 3.02
N LEU A 484 -5.61 -10.09 2.89
CA LEU A 484 -7.06 -9.92 3.10
C LEU A 484 -7.37 -9.85 4.61
N PRO A 485 -8.22 -8.89 5.06
CA PRO A 485 -8.54 -8.75 6.48
C PRO A 485 -9.42 -9.91 6.99
N SER A 486 -9.14 -10.38 8.22
CA SER A 486 -9.95 -11.42 8.88
C SER A 486 -11.40 -10.98 9.15
N PRO A 487 -12.36 -11.93 9.27
CA PRO A 487 -13.73 -11.63 9.65
C PRO A 487 -13.82 -10.93 11.01
N ASN A 488 -14.81 -10.04 11.16
CA ASN A 488 -15.18 -9.43 12.43
C ASN A 488 -16.61 -9.84 12.76
N PHE A 489 -16.89 -10.20 14.02
CA PHE A 489 -18.20 -10.63 14.46
C PHE A 489 -18.48 -10.24 15.92
N ALA A 490 -19.75 -10.29 16.31
CA ALA A 490 -20.21 -10.08 17.69
C ALA A 490 -20.96 -11.30 18.21
N LEU A 491 -20.83 -11.57 19.50
CA LEU A 491 -21.51 -12.66 20.22
C LEU A 491 -22.62 -12.14 21.13
N ASN A 492 -23.73 -12.86 21.17
CA ASN A 492 -24.83 -12.67 22.11
C ASN A 492 -25.39 -14.02 22.56
N GLY A 493 -26.13 -14.07 23.66
CA GLY A 493 -26.69 -15.32 24.16
C GLY A 493 -27.78 -15.17 25.21
N ASP A 494 -28.50 -16.27 25.43
CA ASP A 494 -29.56 -16.45 26.41
C ASP A 494 -29.12 -17.51 27.43
N ASN A 495 -29.23 -17.19 28.72
CA ASN A 495 -28.94 -18.10 29.84
C ASN A 495 -29.96 -19.25 29.91
N VAL A 496 -29.60 -20.36 30.58
CA VAL A 496 -30.54 -21.48 30.78
C VAL A 496 -31.67 -21.06 31.73
N SER A 497 -32.86 -21.63 31.53
CA SER A 497 -34.07 -21.23 32.24
C SER A 497 -34.18 -21.78 33.66
N CYS A 498 -33.69 -23.01 33.87
CA CYS A 498 -33.70 -23.72 35.15
C CYS A 498 -32.32 -24.32 35.44
N PHE A 499 -32.05 -24.59 36.72
CA PHE A 499 -30.83 -25.29 37.11
C PHE A 499 -30.79 -26.69 36.47
N GLY A 500 -29.67 -27.04 35.84
CA GLY A 500 -29.49 -28.34 35.19
C GLY A 500 -30.16 -28.51 33.82
N GLU A 501 -30.92 -27.51 33.34
CA GLU A 501 -31.49 -27.54 31.99
C GLU A 501 -30.47 -27.15 30.92
N ASN A 502 -30.72 -27.60 29.69
CA ASN A 502 -29.87 -27.38 28.54
C ASN A 502 -30.60 -26.55 27.49
N ASP A 503 -31.24 -25.43 27.84
CA ASP A 503 -32.03 -24.63 26.90
C ASP A 503 -31.42 -23.27 26.56
N GLY A 504 -30.18 -23.02 27.00
CA GLY A 504 -29.40 -21.84 26.69
C GLY A 504 -29.09 -21.73 25.18
N LYS A 505 -28.78 -20.51 24.74
CA LYS A 505 -28.49 -20.21 23.33
C LYS A 505 -27.34 -19.22 23.20
N ALA A 506 -26.57 -19.36 22.13
CA ALA A 506 -25.57 -18.38 21.73
C ALA A 506 -25.71 -18.12 20.22
N TYR A 507 -25.54 -16.88 19.79
CA TYR A 507 -25.68 -16.48 18.40
C TYR A 507 -24.62 -15.46 17.97
N VAL A 508 -24.17 -15.62 16.73
CA VAL A 508 -23.07 -14.89 16.08
C VAL A 508 -23.67 -13.90 15.08
N THR A 509 -23.22 -12.65 15.14
CA THR A 509 -23.53 -11.63 14.14
C THR A 509 -22.25 -11.21 13.43
N VAL A 510 -22.08 -11.60 12.17
CA VAL A 510 -20.91 -11.24 11.36
C VAL A 510 -21.01 -9.78 10.92
N LEU A 511 -20.02 -8.96 11.27
CA LEU A 511 -19.93 -7.53 10.97
C LEU A 511 -19.13 -7.26 9.68
N SER A 512 -18.10 -8.07 9.41
CA SER A 512 -17.31 -8.03 8.17
C SER A 512 -16.68 -9.40 7.85
N GLY A 513 -16.29 -9.62 6.58
CA GLY A 513 -15.71 -10.86 6.07
C GLY A 513 -16.21 -11.16 4.64
N THR A 514 -15.50 -11.96 3.84
CA THR A 514 -15.91 -12.21 2.44
C THR A 514 -16.80 -13.46 2.31
N PRO A 515 -18.08 -13.35 1.88
CA PRO A 515 -18.97 -14.51 1.78
C PRO A 515 -18.53 -15.53 0.72
N PRO A 516 -18.90 -16.82 0.87
CA PRO A 516 -19.58 -17.47 1.99
C PRO A 516 -18.77 -17.47 3.30
N ILE A 517 -19.47 -17.31 4.42
CA ILE A 517 -18.93 -17.38 5.78
C ILE A 517 -19.35 -18.71 6.41
N THR A 518 -18.41 -19.39 7.07
CA THR A 518 -18.61 -20.58 7.88
C THR A 518 -18.47 -20.22 9.36
N VAL A 519 -19.36 -20.71 10.21
CA VAL A 519 -19.32 -20.50 11.67
C VAL A 519 -19.29 -21.86 12.35
N THR A 520 -18.31 -22.08 13.23
CA THR A 520 -18.06 -23.33 13.94
C THR A 520 -17.96 -23.08 15.44
N TRP A 521 -18.75 -23.76 16.25
CA TRP A 521 -18.70 -23.71 17.71
C TRP A 521 -17.74 -24.77 18.23
N LEU A 522 -16.55 -24.34 18.65
CA LEU A 522 -15.42 -25.20 19.02
C LEU A 522 -15.74 -26.12 20.20
N SER A 523 -16.44 -25.59 21.22
CA SER A 523 -16.73 -26.35 22.46
C SER A 523 -17.74 -27.49 22.28
N ILE A 524 -18.53 -27.48 21.20
CA ILE A 524 -19.63 -28.44 20.98
C ILE A 524 -19.66 -29.05 19.57
N SER A 525 -18.66 -28.74 18.74
CA SER A 525 -18.58 -29.20 17.35
C SER A 525 -19.86 -28.95 16.52
N ALA A 526 -20.53 -27.82 16.77
CA ALA A 526 -21.73 -27.40 16.05
C ALA A 526 -21.40 -26.38 14.95
N SER A 527 -22.24 -26.28 13.92
CA SER A 527 -22.05 -25.34 12.81
C SER A 527 -23.27 -24.45 12.62
N GLY A 528 -23.05 -23.20 12.22
CA GLY A 528 -24.10 -22.22 11.97
C GLY A 528 -24.03 -21.02 12.92
N ASP A 529 -24.76 -19.97 12.57
CA ASP A 529 -24.79 -18.69 13.29
C ASP A 529 -25.45 -18.78 14.68
N THR A 530 -26.14 -19.87 15.00
CA THR A 530 -26.79 -20.09 16.29
C THR A 530 -26.46 -21.47 16.86
N ALA A 531 -25.92 -21.50 18.09
CA ALA A 531 -25.85 -22.68 18.92
C ALA A 531 -27.02 -22.69 19.92
N SER A 532 -27.68 -23.84 20.05
CA SER A 532 -28.86 -24.00 20.91
C SER A 532 -28.79 -25.30 21.68
N ASN A 533 -29.64 -25.38 22.70
CA ASN A 533 -29.66 -26.44 23.70
C ASN A 533 -28.37 -26.51 24.54
N LEU A 534 -27.87 -25.35 24.95
CA LEU A 534 -26.62 -25.23 25.69
C LEU A 534 -26.87 -25.35 27.21
N PRO A 535 -26.13 -26.22 27.92
CA PRO A 535 -25.99 -26.10 29.38
C PRO A 535 -25.34 -24.77 29.79
N ALA A 536 -25.27 -24.51 31.10
CA ALA A 536 -24.38 -23.46 31.60
C ALA A 536 -22.91 -23.83 31.35
N GLY A 537 -22.13 -22.89 30.83
CA GLY A 537 -20.75 -23.11 30.42
C GLY A 537 -20.20 -21.97 29.57
N ILE A 538 -18.92 -22.06 29.19
CA ILE A 538 -18.26 -21.11 28.28
C ILE A 538 -18.11 -21.77 26.91
N TYR A 539 -18.55 -21.09 25.86
CA TYR A 539 -18.57 -21.60 24.50
C TYR A 539 -17.68 -20.77 23.59
N GLY A 540 -16.69 -21.42 22.98
CA GLY A 540 -15.83 -20.83 21.96
C GLY A 540 -16.44 -20.97 20.56
N VAL A 541 -16.27 -19.95 19.73
CA VAL A 541 -16.67 -19.92 18.33
C VAL A 541 -15.51 -19.53 17.43
N GLU A 542 -15.50 -20.07 16.22
CA GLU A 542 -14.62 -19.73 15.11
C GLU A 542 -15.48 -19.32 13.90
N VAL A 543 -15.14 -18.19 13.27
CA VAL A 543 -15.76 -17.68 12.05
C VAL A 543 -14.72 -17.67 10.94
N GLU A 544 -14.98 -18.34 9.82
CA GLU A 544 -14.11 -18.50 8.66
C GLU A 544 -14.77 -17.93 7.40
N ASP A 545 -14.02 -17.26 6.51
CA ASP A 545 -14.54 -16.76 5.22
C ASP A 545 -14.18 -17.64 4.01
N ILE A 546 -14.61 -17.27 2.79
CA ILE A 546 -14.34 -18.05 1.57
C ILE A 546 -12.84 -18.22 1.26
N PHE A 547 -12.02 -17.32 1.78
CA PHE A 547 -10.58 -17.32 1.54
C PHE A 547 -9.79 -18.06 2.64
N GLY A 548 -10.48 -18.56 3.68
CA GLY A 548 -9.91 -19.31 4.79
C GLY A 548 -9.44 -18.45 5.96
N CYS A 549 -9.85 -17.18 6.04
CA CYS A 549 -9.48 -16.29 7.14
C CYS A 549 -10.35 -16.59 8.36
N THR A 550 -9.73 -16.89 9.51
CA THR A 550 -10.45 -17.23 10.75
C THR A 550 -10.38 -16.12 11.82
N ALA A 551 -11.42 -16.03 12.65
CA ALA A 551 -11.47 -15.24 13.87
C ALA A 551 -12.18 -16.04 14.97
N VAL A 552 -11.73 -15.92 16.22
CA VAL A 552 -12.28 -16.67 17.37
C VAL A 552 -12.69 -15.76 18.53
N ASP A 553 -13.73 -16.15 19.27
CA ASP A 553 -14.21 -15.46 20.49
C ASP A 553 -14.99 -16.43 21.39
N THR A 554 -15.34 -16.02 22.62
CA THR A 554 -16.03 -16.86 23.63
C THR A 554 -17.23 -16.16 24.27
N ILE A 555 -18.23 -16.95 24.71
CA ILE A 555 -19.40 -16.45 25.46
C ILE A 555 -19.74 -17.37 26.64
N GLU A 556 -20.15 -16.79 27.78
CA GLU A 556 -20.58 -17.51 28.98
C GLU A 556 -22.12 -17.60 29.05
N ILE A 557 -22.65 -18.82 29.16
CA ILE A 557 -24.06 -19.13 29.46
C ILE A 557 -24.17 -19.48 30.95
N LYS A 558 -25.05 -18.79 31.68
CA LYS A 558 -25.24 -18.97 33.13
C LYS A 558 -26.50 -19.79 33.43
N GLN A 559 -26.56 -20.39 34.62
CA GLN A 559 -27.77 -21.04 35.16
C GLN A 559 -28.23 -20.45 36.51
N PRO A 560 -29.54 -20.55 36.84
CA PRO A 560 -30.05 -20.24 38.17
C PRO A 560 -29.51 -21.20 39.24
N THR A 561 -29.63 -20.84 40.52
CA THR A 561 -29.27 -21.73 41.65
C THR A 561 -30.36 -22.79 41.91
N GLU A 562 -29.96 -24.02 42.21
CA GLU A 562 -30.84 -25.16 42.55
C GLU A 562 -31.77 -24.88 43.75
N ILE A 563 -33.02 -25.38 43.69
CA ILE A 563 -33.98 -25.30 44.80
C ILE A 563 -33.62 -26.35 45.87
N GLN A 564 -33.48 -25.95 47.14
CA GLN A 564 -33.17 -26.87 48.24
C GLN A 564 -34.22 -26.83 49.36
N ALA A 565 -34.68 -28.01 49.81
CA ALA A 565 -35.68 -28.16 50.88
C ALA A 565 -35.15 -28.99 52.07
N SER A 566 -35.58 -28.62 53.27
CA SER A 566 -35.37 -29.38 54.51
C SER A 566 -36.72 -29.78 55.12
N PHE A 567 -36.75 -30.89 55.88
CA PHE A 567 -38.01 -31.46 56.37
C PHE A 567 -38.03 -31.64 57.90
N THR A 568 -39.19 -31.42 58.50
CA THR A 568 -39.51 -31.80 59.89
C THR A 568 -40.61 -32.86 59.89
N PHE A 569 -40.40 -33.97 60.60
CA PHE A 569 -41.28 -35.14 60.57
C PHE A 569 -42.01 -35.38 61.89
N GLN A 570 -43.22 -35.91 61.78
CA GLN A 570 -43.94 -36.59 62.84
C GLN A 570 -44.30 -37.99 62.35
N ASP A 571 -43.72 -39.01 62.97
CA ASP A 571 -43.98 -40.42 62.64
C ASP A 571 -45.44 -40.81 62.95
N ALA A 572 -45.99 -41.72 62.15
CA ALA A 572 -47.33 -42.28 62.34
C ALA A 572 -47.30 -43.36 63.42
N ASN A 573 -48.41 -43.56 64.14
CA ASN A 573 -48.54 -44.74 64.99
C ASN A 573 -48.70 -45.99 64.11
N CYS A 574 -48.09 -47.12 64.51
CA CYS A 574 -48.12 -48.34 63.70
C CYS A 574 -49.54 -48.74 63.28
N GLY A 575 -49.78 -48.79 61.96
CA GLY A 575 -51.07 -49.09 61.35
C GLY A 575 -52.09 -47.95 61.32
N SER A 576 -51.69 -46.72 61.67
CA SER A 576 -52.52 -45.50 61.67
C SER A 576 -52.08 -44.50 60.59
N SER A 577 -52.90 -43.49 60.30
CA SER A 577 -52.61 -42.41 59.34
C SER A 577 -52.54 -41.04 60.01
N ASP A 578 -51.74 -40.92 61.06
CA ASP A 578 -51.60 -39.72 61.90
C ASP A 578 -50.21 -39.06 61.82
N GLY A 579 -49.38 -39.45 60.84
CA GLY A 579 -48.09 -38.82 60.56
C GLY A 579 -48.23 -37.47 59.83
N SER A 580 -47.16 -36.68 59.86
CA SER A 580 -47.06 -35.41 59.11
C SER A 580 -45.63 -35.03 58.74
N VAL A 581 -45.48 -34.18 57.71
CA VAL A 581 -44.21 -33.64 57.22
C VAL A 581 -44.35 -32.13 56.97
N ILE A 582 -43.39 -31.32 57.37
CA ILE A 582 -43.32 -29.88 57.03
C ILE A 582 -42.02 -29.63 56.25
N ALA A 583 -42.11 -29.03 55.06
CA ALA A 583 -40.98 -28.63 54.24
C ALA A 583 -40.59 -27.16 54.49
N GLN A 584 -39.30 -26.87 54.51
CA GLN A 584 -38.74 -25.51 54.59
C GLN A 584 -37.67 -25.33 53.51
N ILE A 585 -37.88 -24.35 52.61
CA ILE A 585 -36.89 -24.00 51.57
C ILE A 585 -35.73 -23.24 52.22
N THR A 586 -34.50 -23.72 52.02
CA THR A 586 -33.34 -23.36 52.87
C THR A 586 -32.45 -22.25 52.30
N THR A 587 -32.64 -21.86 51.04
CA THR A 587 -31.96 -20.77 50.32
C THR A 587 -32.87 -20.26 49.20
N PRO A 588 -32.77 -19.02 48.68
CA PRO A 588 -33.52 -18.63 47.50
C PRO A 588 -32.89 -19.26 46.25
N GLY A 589 -33.09 -20.56 46.07
CA GLY A 589 -32.89 -21.28 44.81
C GLY A 589 -34.12 -21.17 43.92
N GLY A 590 -33.95 -21.07 42.61
CA GLY A 590 -35.02 -20.69 41.68
C GLY A 590 -35.61 -19.30 41.95
N PHE A 591 -36.75 -18.99 41.33
CA PHE A 591 -37.42 -17.69 41.42
C PHE A 591 -38.71 -17.75 42.25
N SER A 592 -38.74 -17.11 43.42
CA SER A 592 -39.95 -16.96 44.24
C SER A 592 -41.06 -16.20 43.48
N PRO A 593 -42.36 -16.51 43.69
CA PRO A 593 -42.94 -17.44 44.68
C PRO A 593 -42.95 -18.92 44.27
N TYR A 594 -42.97 -19.81 45.27
CA TYR A 594 -43.03 -21.27 45.08
C TYR A 594 -44.45 -21.84 45.23
N SER A 595 -44.71 -22.96 44.56
CA SER A 595 -45.91 -23.79 44.70
C SER A 595 -45.52 -25.25 45.05
N TYR A 596 -46.43 -25.96 45.73
CA TYR A 596 -46.13 -27.27 46.33
C TYR A 596 -47.16 -28.32 45.90
N ALA A 597 -46.69 -29.53 45.56
CA ALA A 597 -47.53 -30.69 45.27
C ALA A 597 -46.96 -31.97 45.89
N TRP A 598 -47.78 -32.70 46.65
CA TRP A 598 -47.35 -33.96 47.30
C TRP A 598 -47.82 -35.19 46.52
N PHE A 599 -46.99 -36.24 46.53
CA PHE A 599 -47.23 -37.52 45.87
C PHE A 599 -46.94 -38.69 46.80
N ASP A 600 -47.61 -39.83 46.58
CA ASP A 600 -47.27 -41.09 47.26
C ASP A 600 -46.12 -41.84 46.55
N LYS A 601 -45.75 -43.01 47.11
CA LYS A 601 -44.70 -43.89 46.57
C LYS A 601 -44.90 -44.33 45.12
N ASP A 602 -46.15 -44.32 44.64
CA ASP A 602 -46.52 -44.71 43.28
C ASP A 602 -46.66 -43.47 42.38
N THR A 603 -46.15 -42.31 42.84
CA THR A 603 -46.20 -40.99 42.19
C THR A 603 -47.61 -40.47 41.94
N LEU A 604 -48.60 -40.94 42.72
CA LEU A 604 -49.97 -40.45 42.61
C LEU A 604 -50.15 -39.17 43.42
N ALA A 605 -50.69 -38.13 42.78
CA ALA A 605 -50.87 -36.83 43.39
C ALA A 605 -51.89 -36.87 44.56
N LEU A 606 -51.47 -36.40 45.72
CA LEU A 606 -52.30 -36.21 46.91
C LEU A 606 -53.06 -34.89 46.81
N SER A 607 -54.08 -34.86 45.95
CA SER A 607 -54.81 -33.65 45.51
C SER A 607 -55.40 -32.72 46.60
N SER A 608 -55.38 -33.11 47.87
CA SER A 608 -55.78 -32.27 49.02
C SER A 608 -54.62 -31.64 49.80
N GLN A 609 -53.37 -31.89 49.38
CA GLN A 609 -52.13 -31.47 50.05
C GLN A 609 -51.31 -30.59 49.09
N THR A 610 -51.59 -29.28 49.08
CA THR A 610 -50.97 -28.30 48.14
C THR A 610 -50.17 -27.22 48.87
N THR A 611 -49.77 -27.49 50.10
CA THR A 611 -48.97 -26.59 50.95
C THR A 611 -47.61 -27.21 51.22
N ASP A 612 -46.70 -26.43 51.80
CA ASP A 612 -45.43 -26.90 52.36
C ASP A 612 -45.58 -28.02 53.42
N THR A 613 -46.80 -28.26 53.91
CA THR A 613 -47.10 -29.27 54.94
C THR A 613 -47.96 -30.42 54.39
N LEU A 614 -47.55 -31.66 54.66
CA LEU A 614 -48.29 -32.91 54.46
C LEU A 614 -48.85 -33.43 55.79
N LYS A 615 -50.14 -33.78 55.88
CA LYS A 615 -50.79 -34.26 57.14
C LYS A 615 -51.68 -35.49 56.96
N ASN A 616 -51.87 -36.22 58.05
CA ASN A 616 -52.76 -37.38 58.16
C ASN A 616 -52.38 -38.53 57.21
N VAL A 617 -51.09 -38.84 57.16
CA VAL A 617 -50.51 -39.88 56.31
C VAL A 617 -50.05 -41.07 57.16
N SER A 618 -50.12 -42.28 56.59
CA SER A 618 -49.51 -43.47 57.21
C SER A 618 -47.99 -43.46 57.05
N SER A 619 -47.31 -44.41 57.67
CA SER A 619 -45.91 -44.69 57.30
C SER A 619 -45.82 -45.00 55.81
N GLY A 620 -44.77 -44.49 55.16
CA GLY A 620 -44.66 -44.53 53.70
C GLY A 620 -43.62 -43.57 53.13
N VAL A 621 -43.29 -43.81 51.87
CA VAL A 621 -42.48 -42.91 51.04
C VAL A 621 -43.42 -41.90 50.38
N TYR A 622 -43.14 -40.62 50.58
CA TYR A 622 -43.85 -39.52 49.95
C TYR A 622 -42.86 -38.65 49.17
N PHE A 623 -43.34 -37.94 48.16
CA PHE A 623 -42.53 -36.99 47.40
C PHE A 623 -43.18 -35.60 47.41
N LEU A 624 -42.37 -34.57 47.51
CA LEU A 624 -42.80 -33.17 47.37
C LEU A 624 -42.21 -32.60 46.09
N SER A 625 -43.07 -32.15 45.17
CA SER A 625 -42.65 -31.28 44.07
C SER A 625 -42.79 -29.82 44.49
N VAL A 626 -41.71 -29.05 44.34
CA VAL A 626 -41.67 -27.60 44.53
C VAL A 626 -41.45 -26.96 43.18
N THR A 627 -42.37 -26.09 42.75
CA THR A 627 -42.28 -25.38 41.47
C THR A 627 -42.12 -23.88 41.69
N ASP A 628 -41.12 -23.28 41.06
CA ASP A 628 -40.85 -21.84 41.13
C ASP A 628 -41.67 -21.02 40.10
N ASN A 629 -41.45 -19.70 40.07
CA ASN A 629 -42.16 -18.78 39.18
C ASN A 629 -41.76 -18.88 37.70
N ASN A 630 -40.62 -19.51 37.39
CA ASN A 630 -40.20 -19.83 36.02
C ASN A 630 -40.67 -21.22 35.57
N SER A 631 -41.50 -21.90 36.38
CA SER A 631 -42.00 -23.26 36.15
C SER A 631 -40.93 -24.34 36.29
N CYS A 632 -39.80 -24.05 36.93
CA CYS A 632 -38.79 -25.04 37.29
C CYS A 632 -39.28 -25.85 38.48
N SER A 633 -39.29 -27.18 38.38
CA SER A 633 -39.81 -28.07 39.43
C SER A 633 -38.77 -29.04 39.95
N GLU A 634 -38.55 -29.03 41.27
CA GLU A 634 -37.71 -30.02 41.95
C GLU A 634 -38.55 -31.01 42.75
N LEU A 635 -38.11 -32.27 42.81
CA LEU A 635 -38.80 -33.35 43.52
C LEU A 635 -37.96 -33.86 44.70
N PHE A 636 -38.48 -33.70 45.91
CA PHE A 636 -37.82 -34.09 47.15
C PHE A 636 -38.49 -35.33 47.76
N ASN A 637 -37.71 -36.22 48.36
CA ASN A 637 -38.22 -37.37 49.09
C ASN A 637 -38.50 -37.04 50.57
N ALA A 638 -39.63 -37.54 51.09
CA ALA A 638 -40.07 -37.36 52.46
C ALA A 638 -40.61 -38.68 53.03
N ASN A 639 -39.88 -39.25 53.98
CA ASN A 639 -40.18 -40.58 54.51
C ASN A 639 -40.83 -40.50 55.90
N VAL A 640 -42.04 -41.07 56.05
CA VAL A 640 -42.76 -41.15 57.33
C VAL A 640 -42.62 -42.57 57.89
N ASN A 641 -42.13 -42.72 59.13
CA ASN A 641 -41.99 -44.03 59.77
C ASN A 641 -43.18 -44.36 60.67
N ASP A 642 -43.25 -45.62 61.13
CA ASP A 642 -44.09 -46.00 62.26
C ASP A 642 -43.34 -45.86 63.59
N VAL A 643 -44.01 -45.26 64.57
CA VAL A 643 -43.58 -45.26 65.97
C VAL A 643 -43.50 -46.71 66.46
N GLY A 644 -42.30 -47.15 66.82
CA GLY A 644 -42.02 -48.53 67.25
C GLY A 644 -41.71 -49.52 66.13
N GLY A 645 -41.47 -49.05 64.90
CA GLY A 645 -41.01 -49.89 63.79
C GLY A 645 -39.58 -50.44 63.95
N PRO A 646 -39.12 -51.28 63.00
CA PRO A 646 -37.79 -51.87 63.04
C PRO A 646 -36.66 -50.82 63.00
N THR A 647 -35.57 -51.07 63.72
CA THR A 647 -34.39 -50.19 63.70
C THR A 647 -33.51 -50.57 62.53
N VAL A 648 -33.22 -49.62 61.65
CA VAL A 648 -32.29 -49.76 60.50
C VAL A 648 -31.10 -48.84 60.73
N THR A 649 -29.90 -49.41 60.82
CA THR A 649 -28.63 -48.69 60.98
C THR A 649 -27.75 -48.90 59.76
N LEU A 650 -27.14 -47.81 59.27
CA LEU A 650 -26.16 -47.85 58.19
C LEU A 650 -24.80 -48.28 58.76
N ASP A 651 -24.22 -49.33 58.20
CA ASP A 651 -22.90 -49.82 58.59
C ASP A 651 -21.81 -49.17 57.73
N SER A 652 -21.96 -49.21 56.40
CA SER A 652 -21.12 -48.46 55.46
C SER A 652 -21.90 -48.05 54.21
N LEU A 653 -21.44 -46.94 53.60
CA LEU A 653 -21.91 -46.45 52.31
C LEU A 653 -20.68 -46.07 51.50
N ASP A 654 -20.48 -46.75 50.37
CA ASP A 654 -19.39 -46.50 49.43
C ASP A 654 -19.99 -45.83 48.18
N ASN A 655 -19.49 -44.63 47.85
CA ASN A 655 -19.85 -43.92 46.62
C ASN A 655 -19.10 -44.51 45.41
N GLU A 656 -19.43 -44.05 44.20
CA GLU A 656 -18.65 -44.43 43.01
C GLU A 656 -17.20 -43.94 43.11
N SER A 657 -16.24 -44.71 42.59
CA SER A 657 -14.81 -44.35 42.59
C SER A 657 -14.46 -43.30 41.53
N CYS A 658 -14.95 -43.47 40.30
CA CYS A 658 -15.00 -42.45 39.24
C CYS A 658 -16.40 -42.45 38.63
N GLN A 659 -16.79 -41.33 38.01
CA GLN A 659 -18.13 -41.16 37.45
C GLN A 659 -18.46 -42.26 36.44
N GLY A 660 -19.52 -43.02 36.70
CA GLY A 660 -20.03 -44.06 35.78
C GLY A 660 -19.45 -45.46 35.98
N ASP A 661 -18.57 -45.67 36.96
CA ASP A 661 -18.03 -47.00 37.26
C ASP A 661 -19.06 -47.93 37.94
N CYS A 662 -20.13 -47.37 38.54
CA CYS A 662 -21.19 -48.10 39.24
C CYS A 662 -20.68 -49.11 40.27
N ASP A 663 -19.62 -48.78 41.00
CA ASP A 663 -18.96 -49.64 41.99
C ASP A 663 -19.37 -49.34 43.44
N GLY A 664 -20.37 -48.48 43.66
CA GLY A 664 -20.86 -48.11 44.98
C GLY A 664 -21.55 -49.26 45.74
N ALA A 665 -21.72 -49.09 47.06
CA ALA A 665 -22.33 -50.10 47.94
C ALA A 665 -23.06 -49.49 49.15
N ILE A 666 -24.10 -50.19 49.64
CA ILE A 666 -24.83 -49.84 50.87
C ILE A 666 -24.91 -51.10 51.75
N ASN A 667 -24.31 -51.04 52.94
CA ASN A 667 -24.35 -52.14 53.92
C ASN A 667 -25.11 -51.71 55.18
N LEU A 668 -26.05 -52.53 55.64
CA LEU A 668 -26.97 -52.20 56.72
C LEU A 668 -27.00 -53.29 57.79
N THR A 669 -27.33 -52.87 59.02
CA THR A 669 -27.79 -53.76 60.07
C THR A 669 -29.21 -53.38 60.46
N SER A 670 -30.12 -54.36 60.48
CA SER A 670 -31.52 -54.14 60.85
C SER A 670 -31.99 -55.06 61.98
N SER A 671 -32.87 -54.54 62.85
CA SER A 671 -33.44 -55.31 63.97
C SER A 671 -34.90 -54.95 64.21
N GLY A 672 -35.73 -55.94 64.56
CA GLY A 672 -37.15 -55.73 64.82
C GLY A 672 -37.85 -56.99 65.32
N THR A 673 -39.17 -56.93 65.46
CA THR A 673 -39.96 -58.03 66.01
C THR A 673 -40.35 -59.02 64.91
N GLY A 674 -39.88 -60.26 64.97
CA GLY A 674 -40.22 -61.29 63.97
C GLY A 674 -39.35 -61.24 62.71
N THR A 675 -39.81 -61.87 61.63
CA THR A 675 -39.07 -61.88 60.35
C THR A 675 -39.17 -60.51 59.69
N LEU A 676 -38.04 -59.90 59.37
CA LEU A 676 -37.97 -58.64 58.64
C LEU A 676 -38.13 -58.87 57.14
N VAL A 677 -38.80 -57.94 56.46
CA VAL A 677 -38.95 -57.90 55.00
C VAL A 677 -38.35 -56.60 54.49
N TYR A 678 -37.41 -56.71 53.56
CA TYR A 678 -36.75 -55.57 52.91
C TYR A 678 -37.37 -55.32 51.54
N ASN A 679 -37.52 -54.06 51.19
CA ASN A 679 -37.89 -53.65 49.85
C ASN A 679 -37.19 -52.34 49.49
N TRP A 680 -36.37 -52.38 48.45
CA TRP A 680 -35.61 -51.25 47.94
C TRP A 680 -36.30 -50.59 46.73
N LEU A 681 -36.21 -49.28 46.65
CA LEU A 681 -36.50 -48.49 45.46
C LEU A 681 -35.23 -47.71 45.05
N PRO A 682 -34.88 -47.65 43.75
CA PRO A 682 -35.49 -48.37 42.63
C PRO A 682 -35.17 -49.89 42.63
N GLY A 683 -35.99 -50.71 41.97
CA GLY A 683 -35.64 -52.10 41.63
C GLY A 683 -36.26 -53.23 42.48
N SER A 684 -37.04 -52.92 43.53
CA SER A 684 -37.74 -53.90 44.38
C SER A 684 -36.83 -55.03 44.91
N LEU A 685 -35.59 -54.68 45.25
CA LEU A 685 -34.61 -55.63 45.79
C LEU A 685 -35.00 -55.97 47.24
N THR A 686 -34.69 -57.20 47.66
CA THR A 686 -35.19 -57.78 48.92
C THR A 686 -34.08 -58.20 49.89
N THR A 687 -32.83 -57.84 49.59
CA THR A 687 -31.67 -58.08 50.44
C THR A 687 -31.46 -56.92 51.42
N GLU A 688 -30.76 -57.21 52.52
CA GLU A 688 -30.35 -56.20 53.50
C GLU A 688 -29.27 -55.27 52.91
N ASP A 689 -28.24 -55.85 52.29
CA ASP A 689 -27.11 -55.12 51.68
C ASP A 689 -27.22 -55.04 50.14
N LEU A 690 -26.57 -54.04 49.56
CA LEU A 690 -26.47 -53.78 48.13
C LEU A 690 -25.02 -53.42 47.71
N SER A 691 -24.62 -53.79 46.49
CA SER A 691 -23.28 -53.52 45.91
C SER A 691 -23.35 -53.38 44.39
N ASN A 692 -22.34 -52.77 43.77
CA ASN A 692 -22.31 -52.39 42.35
C ASN A 692 -23.46 -51.42 42.00
N LEU A 693 -23.59 -50.41 42.85
CA LEU A 693 -24.60 -49.38 42.72
C LEU A 693 -24.03 -48.23 41.90
N CYS A 694 -24.80 -47.81 40.90
CA CYS A 694 -24.58 -46.51 40.28
C CYS A 694 -25.04 -45.39 41.22
N ALA A 695 -24.53 -44.19 41.00
CA ALA A 695 -24.98 -42.97 41.64
C ALA A 695 -26.51 -42.84 41.55
N GLY A 696 -27.14 -42.57 42.69
CA GLY A 696 -28.59 -42.49 42.79
C GLY A 696 -29.11 -42.57 44.21
N ASN A 697 -30.39 -42.27 44.36
CA ASN A 697 -31.10 -42.37 45.62
C ASN A 697 -31.71 -43.77 45.80
N TYR A 698 -31.36 -44.44 46.91
CA TYR A 698 -31.85 -45.77 47.26
C TYR A 698 -32.68 -45.70 48.56
N ILE A 699 -33.95 -46.03 48.44
CA ILE A 699 -34.92 -45.99 49.55
C ILE A 699 -35.23 -47.41 49.99
N ILE A 700 -34.93 -47.74 51.24
CA ILE A 700 -35.29 -49.03 51.84
C ILE A 700 -36.51 -48.87 52.74
N SER A 701 -37.51 -49.73 52.56
CA SER A 701 -38.57 -49.96 53.54
C SER A 701 -38.36 -51.32 54.22
N VAL A 702 -38.25 -51.32 55.54
CA VAL A 702 -38.12 -52.53 56.37
C VAL A 702 -39.40 -52.71 57.17
N THR A 703 -40.05 -53.85 57.00
CA THR A 703 -41.30 -54.20 57.69
C THR A 703 -41.05 -55.35 58.66
N ASP A 704 -41.49 -55.19 59.90
CA ASP A 704 -41.38 -56.25 60.90
C ASP A 704 -42.60 -57.21 60.90
N GLY A 705 -42.56 -58.24 61.73
CA GLY A 705 -43.64 -59.24 61.84
C GLY A 705 -44.93 -58.71 62.47
N LEU A 706 -44.96 -57.48 63.00
CA LEU A 706 -46.16 -56.79 63.46
C LEU A 706 -46.78 -55.90 62.37
N GLY A 707 -46.09 -55.75 61.23
CA GLY A 707 -46.51 -54.91 60.12
C GLY A 707 -46.09 -53.44 60.26
N CYS A 708 -45.22 -53.11 61.23
CA CYS A 708 -44.71 -51.75 61.38
C CYS A 708 -43.54 -51.52 60.42
N VAL A 709 -43.48 -50.33 59.83
CA VAL A 709 -42.52 -49.99 58.76
C VAL A 709 -41.53 -48.94 59.23
N SER A 710 -40.26 -49.12 58.88
CA SER A 710 -39.24 -48.07 58.95
C SER A 710 -38.58 -47.88 57.60
N ILE A 711 -38.37 -46.62 57.24
CA ILE A 711 -37.92 -46.21 55.92
C ILE A 711 -36.63 -45.41 56.09
N ARG A 712 -35.63 -45.75 55.28
CA ARG A 712 -34.38 -44.97 55.17
C ARG A 712 -34.12 -44.66 53.71
N SER A 713 -33.46 -43.53 53.49
CA SER A 713 -33.02 -43.08 52.19
C SER A 713 -31.51 -42.92 52.27
N TYR A 714 -30.81 -43.43 51.27
CA TYR A 714 -29.37 -43.35 51.15
C TYR A 714 -29.02 -42.87 49.75
N ASP A 715 -28.25 -41.80 49.65
CA ASP A 715 -27.72 -41.30 48.39
C ASP A 715 -26.34 -41.92 48.16
N VAL A 716 -26.23 -42.77 47.15
CA VAL A 716 -24.92 -43.10 46.59
C VAL A 716 -24.58 -41.95 45.66
N LEU A 717 -23.57 -41.16 46.03
CA LEU A 717 -23.17 -40.01 45.25
C LEU A 717 -22.31 -40.47 44.07
N PRO A 718 -22.40 -39.78 42.92
CA PRO A 718 -21.38 -39.93 41.88
C PRO A 718 -20.03 -39.49 42.45
N ALA A 719 -18.94 -40.02 41.90
CA ALA A 719 -17.61 -39.51 42.23
C ALA A 719 -17.55 -38.01 41.91
N ASP A 720 -16.83 -37.25 42.74
CA ASP A 720 -16.56 -35.85 42.42
C ASP A 720 -15.91 -35.77 41.03
N SER A 721 -16.46 -34.95 40.14
CA SER A 721 -15.97 -34.81 38.78
C SER A 721 -15.31 -33.45 38.59
N PHE A 722 -14.50 -33.35 37.54
CA PHE A 722 -14.01 -32.09 37.04
C PHE A 722 -13.91 -32.12 35.53
N ASP A 723 -14.15 -30.97 34.91
CA ASP A 723 -13.90 -30.74 33.49
C ASP A 723 -12.78 -29.73 33.36
N LEU A 724 -11.82 -30.04 32.49
CA LEU A 724 -10.72 -29.16 32.15
C LEU A 724 -11.03 -28.42 30.84
N ASN A 725 -11.30 -27.13 30.94
CA ASN A 725 -11.65 -26.31 29.79
C ASN A 725 -10.55 -25.31 29.44
N LEU A 726 -10.19 -25.24 28.16
CA LEU A 726 -9.33 -24.18 27.63
C LEU A 726 -10.10 -22.87 27.61
N VAL A 727 -9.71 -21.91 28.46
CA VAL A 727 -10.37 -20.60 28.52
C VAL A 727 -9.80 -19.69 27.46
N ARG A 728 -8.48 -19.55 27.43
CA ARG A 728 -7.80 -18.63 26.51
C ARG A 728 -6.35 -19.03 26.29
N THR A 729 -5.87 -18.81 25.07
CA THR A 729 -4.44 -18.72 24.75
C THR A 729 -4.10 -17.26 24.43
N THR A 730 -2.96 -16.79 24.95
CA THR A 730 -2.38 -15.49 24.62
C THR A 730 -1.08 -15.74 23.87
N ASN A 731 -1.03 -15.27 22.64
CA ASN A 731 0.17 -15.33 21.80
C ASN A 731 1.28 -14.42 22.35
N THR A 732 2.53 -14.76 22.08
CA THR A 732 3.68 -13.90 22.40
C THR A 732 3.62 -12.61 21.57
N THR A 733 4.16 -11.51 22.10
CA THR A 733 4.19 -10.23 21.35
C THR A 733 5.05 -10.37 20.08
N CYS A 734 6.23 -10.98 20.19
CA CYS A 734 7.13 -11.28 19.07
C CYS A 734 7.54 -12.77 19.12
N GLU A 735 8.11 -13.29 18.03
CA GLU A 735 8.60 -14.68 17.97
C GLU A 735 9.65 -14.99 19.07
N SER A 736 10.46 -13.99 19.44
CA SER A 736 11.54 -14.10 20.42
C SER A 736 11.15 -13.77 21.87
N THR A 737 9.90 -13.40 22.13
CA THR A 737 9.45 -13.00 23.48
C THR A 737 8.84 -14.17 24.26
N PHE A 738 8.90 -14.07 25.59
CA PHE A 738 8.38 -15.06 26.53
C PHE A 738 7.24 -14.45 27.33
N ASP A 739 6.22 -13.96 26.65
CA ASP A 739 5.07 -13.27 27.23
C ASP A 739 3.72 -13.90 26.84
N GLY A 740 3.76 -15.07 26.19
CA GLY A 740 2.57 -15.87 25.93
C GLY A 740 2.00 -16.47 27.21
N ALA A 741 0.73 -16.87 27.16
CA ALA A 741 0.03 -17.45 28.30
C ALA A 741 -1.03 -18.47 27.86
N ILE A 742 -1.33 -19.43 28.73
CA ILE A 742 -2.45 -20.37 28.60
C ILE A 742 -3.23 -20.30 29.91
N ASP A 743 -4.49 -19.86 29.82
CA ASP A 743 -5.43 -19.80 30.93
C ASP A 743 -6.43 -20.95 30.78
N LEU A 744 -6.57 -21.75 31.84
CA LEU A 744 -7.49 -22.88 31.91
C LEU A 744 -8.52 -22.66 33.03
N SER A 745 -9.67 -23.31 32.92
CA SER A 745 -10.61 -23.39 34.02
C SER A 745 -10.87 -24.84 34.38
N LEU A 746 -10.94 -25.08 35.68
CA LEU A 746 -11.47 -26.30 36.25
C LEU A 746 -12.86 -26.00 36.77
N SER A 747 -13.86 -26.70 36.24
CA SER A 747 -15.22 -26.73 36.78
C SER A 747 -15.48 -28.10 37.40
N GLY A 748 -16.34 -28.16 38.40
CA GLY A 748 -16.66 -29.39 39.13
C GLY A 748 -16.35 -29.29 40.62
N ASN A 749 -16.45 -30.42 41.31
CA ASN A 749 -16.32 -30.54 42.77
C ASN A 749 -15.15 -31.41 43.22
N ALA A 750 -14.38 -31.99 42.28
CA ALA A 750 -13.20 -32.78 42.61
C ALA A 750 -12.09 -31.94 43.26
N SER A 751 -11.22 -32.60 44.03
CA SER A 751 -10.14 -31.94 44.76
C SER A 751 -8.87 -32.79 44.81
N GLY A 752 -7.74 -32.15 45.16
CA GLY A 752 -6.44 -32.84 45.21
C GLY A 752 -5.79 -33.04 43.85
N PHE A 753 -5.92 -32.06 42.95
CA PHE A 753 -5.37 -32.12 41.59
C PHE A 753 -3.85 -32.13 41.54
N ASN A 754 -3.32 -32.95 40.64
CA ASN A 754 -1.93 -32.98 40.21
C ASN A 754 -1.85 -32.56 38.74
N TYR A 755 -1.00 -31.57 38.44
CA TYR A 755 -0.84 -30.98 37.11
C TYR A 755 0.47 -31.45 36.49
N VAL A 756 0.42 -31.93 35.26
CA VAL A 756 1.62 -32.32 34.50
C VAL A 756 1.57 -31.69 33.11
N TRP A 757 2.30 -30.58 32.95
CA TRP A 757 2.53 -29.97 31.64
C TRP A 757 3.72 -30.62 30.93
N SER A 758 3.60 -30.75 29.61
CA SER A 758 4.68 -31.04 28.67
C SER A 758 4.63 -30.06 27.50
N GLY A 759 5.79 -29.64 26.99
CA GLY A 759 5.86 -28.65 25.91
C GLY A 759 7.18 -28.65 25.12
N PRO A 760 7.42 -27.62 24.29
CA PRO A 760 8.58 -27.53 23.42
C PRO A 760 9.89 -27.53 24.20
N SER A 761 10.98 -27.98 23.57
CA SER A 761 12.33 -27.95 24.16
C SER A 761 12.45 -28.62 25.55
N GLY A 762 11.58 -29.58 25.85
CA GLY A 762 11.56 -30.28 27.14
C GLY A 762 10.91 -29.49 28.28
N PHE A 763 10.11 -28.47 27.97
CA PHE A 763 9.34 -27.71 28.95
C PHE A 763 8.44 -28.63 29.79
N SER A 764 8.41 -28.39 31.10
CA SER A 764 7.49 -29.03 32.04
C SER A 764 7.11 -28.08 33.17
N ALA A 765 5.87 -28.19 33.64
CA ALA A 765 5.34 -27.39 34.73
C ALA A 765 4.27 -28.18 35.51
N SER A 766 3.95 -27.72 36.72
CA SER A 766 3.00 -28.38 37.64
C SER A 766 1.98 -27.40 38.22
N VAL A 767 1.59 -26.43 37.40
CA VAL A 767 0.59 -25.40 37.71
C VAL A 767 -0.58 -25.53 36.74
N LEU A 768 -1.75 -24.99 37.10
CA LEU A 768 -2.92 -24.98 36.22
C LEU A 768 -2.68 -24.07 35.00
N ASP A 769 -2.43 -22.79 35.24
CA ASP A 769 -2.21 -21.78 34.20
C ASP A 769 -0.72 -21.58 33.89
N LEU A 770 -0.41 -21.28 32.64
CA LEU A 770 0.93 -20.92 32.18
C LEU A 770 1.01 -19.45 31.83
N ASN A 771 2.07 -18.77 32.26
CA ASN A 771 2.35 -17.39 31.91
C ASN A 771 3.84 -17.24 31.59
N GLY A 772 4.15 -16.37 30.64
CA GLY A 772 5.52 -16.06 30.22
C GLY A 772 6.18 -17.20 29.45
N ILE A 773 5.41 -17.87 28.60
CA ILE A 773 5.87 -19.03 27.81
C ILE A 773 6.18 -18.62 26.37
N SER A 774 7.04 -19.39 25.70
CA SER A 774 7.40 -19.19 24.29
C SER A 774 6.39 -19.83 23.35
N ILE A 775 6.48 -19.51 22.06
CA ILE A 775 5.78 -20.21 20.99
C ILE A 775 5.92 -21.74 21.08
N GLY A 776 4.83 -22.45 20.78
CA GLY A 776 4.77 -23.90 20.59
C GLY A 776 3.55 -24.57 21.22
N ASP A 777 3.55 -25.90 21.17
CA ASP A 777 2.42 -26.73 21.63
C ASP A 777 2.65 -27.26 23.05
N TYR A 778 1.64 -27.08 23.90
CA TYR A 778 1.64 -27.47 25.30
C TYR A 778 0.50 -28.46 25.58
N ASN A 779 0.80 -29.53 26.33
CA ASN A 779 -0.18 -30.53 26.76
C ASN A 779 -0.21 -30.62 28.28
N LEU A 780 -1.40 -30.52 28.87
CA LEU A 780 -1.62 -30.73 30.30
C LEU A 780 -2.42 -32.01 30.54
N THR A 781 -1.95 -32.81 31.48
CA THR A 781 -2.75 -33.86 32.13
C THR A 781 -3.03 -33.44 33.56
N VAL A 782 -4.31 -33.47 33.95
CA VAL A 782 -4.76 -33.22 35.32
C VAL A 782 -5.29 -34.52 35.88
N THR A 783 -4.85 -34.90 37.07
CA THR A 783 -5.34 -36.10 37.77
C THR A 783 -5.75 -35.70 39.18
N ASP A 784 -6.92 -36.14 39.63
CA ASP A 784 -7.37 -35.90 41.01
C ASP A 784 -6.73 -36.88 42.01
N GLN A 785 -7.13 -36.77 43.28
CA GLN A 785 -6.64 -37.65 44.35
C GLN A 785 -7.13 -39.10 44.25
N ASN A 786 -8.20 -39.36 43.51
CA ASN A 786 -8.81 -40.68 43.31
C ASN A 786 -8.26 -41.38 42.07
N GLY A 787 -7.47 -40.68 41.26
CA GLY A 787 -6.85 -41.21 40.04
C GLY A 787 -7.67 -40.99 38.77
N CYS A 788 -8.78 -40.25 38.84
CA CYS A 788 -9.54 -39.84 37.66
C CYS A 788 -8.78 -38.69 36.97
N PHE A 789 -8.70 -38.69 35.63
CA PHE A 789 -7.88 -37.73 34.89
C PHE A 789 -8.58 -37.14 33.66
N ASP A 790 -8.18 -35.92 33.32
CA ASP A 790 -8.58 -35.21 32.10
C ASP A 790 -7.35 -34.56 31.44
N THR A 791 -7.41 -34.29 30.13
CA THR A 791 -6.29 -33.76 29.35
C THR A 791 -6.70 -32.63 28.41
N VAL A 792 -5.83 -31.63 28.27
CA VAL A 792 -6.01 -30.53 27.30
C VAL A 792 -4.73 -30.25 26.53
N SER A 793 -4.88 -29.86 25.27
CA SER A 793 -3.80 -29.41 24.39
C SER A 793 -4.05 -27.95 23.99
N ALA A 794 -3.00 -27.12 24.01
CA ALA A 794 -3.07 -25.72 23.59
C ALA A 794 -1.79 -25.32 22.86
N SER A 795 -1.93 -24.49 21.82
CA SER A 795 -0.81 -23.93 21.07
C SER A 795 -0.70 -22.41 21.29
N VAL A 796 0.52 -21.92 21.45
CA VAL A 796 0.84 -20.49 21.57
C VAL A 796 1.61 -20.09 20.34
N SER A 797 1.15 -19.07 19.61
CA SER A 797 1.87 -18.46 18.48
C SER A 797 2.38 -17.05 18.82
N PHE A 798 2.76 -16.24 17.84
CA PHE A 798 3.18 -14.85 18.03
C PHE A 798 2.26 -13.89 17.26
N ASN A 799 2.10 -12.66 17.78
CA ASN A 799 1.25 -11.64 17.17
C ASN A 799 1.96 -10.82 16.09
N THR A 800 3.25 -10.53 16.27
CA THR A 800 4.01 -9.70 15.34
C THR A 800 5.29 -10.40 14.91
N ASN A 801 5.44 -10.59 13.60
CA ASN A 801 6.71 -10.94 12.99
C ASN A 801 7.34 -9.66 12.45
N ILE A 802 8.64 -9.47 12.67
CA ILE A 802 9.41 -8.43 12.01
C ILE A 802 10.76 -9.01 11.61
N ASP A 803 11.07 -8.87 10.33
CA ASP A 803 12.39 -9.11 9.77
C ASP A 803 12.80 -7.87 8.99
N VAL A 804 14.10 -7.59 8.88
CA VAL A 804 14.62 -6.48 8.09
C VAL A 804 15.83 -6.93 7.31
N VAL A 805 15.85 -6.56 6.04
CA VAL A 805 16.95 -6.85 5.12
C VAL A 805 17.41 -5.51 4.54
N ALA A 806 18.66 -5.15 4.81
CA ALA A 806 19.32 -4.02 4.20
C ALA A 806 19.76 -4.37 2.76
N ALA A 807 19.78 -3.37 1.88
CA ALA A 807 20.33 -3.52 0.55
C ALA A 807 21.82 -3.92 0.62
N GLY A 808 22.30 -4.60 -0.41
CA GLY A 808 23.67 -5.12 -0.45
C GLY A 808 24.75 -4.04 -0.38
N ASP A 809 25.96 -4.48 0.01
CA ASP A 809 27.12 -3.61 0.13
C ASP A 809 27.40 -2.83 -1.17
N THR A 810 27.66 -1.54 -1.03
CA THR A 810 27.78 -0.61 -2.16
C THR A 810 29.20 -0.06 -2.28
N PHE A 811 29.74 -0.03 -3.50
CA PHE A 811 31.06 0.53 -3.83
C PHE A 811 30.93 1.73 -4.78
N LEU A 812 31.69 2.80 -4.55
CA LEU A 812 31.57 4.07 -5.28
C LEU A 812 32.92 4.59 -5.81
N CYS A 813 32.89 5.11 -7.04
CA CYS A 813 33.97 5.86 -7.69
C CYS A 813 33.54 7.31 -7.97
N SER A 814 34.46 8.26 -7.87
CA SER A 814 34.26 9.72 -7.89
C SER A 814 33.16 10.27 -8.82
N SER A 815 31.99 10.56 -8.25
CA SER A 815 31.05 11.64 -8.67
C SER A 815 29.83 11.81 -7.73
N ALA A 816 29.58 10.88 -6.80
CA ALA A 816 28.45 10.99 -5.87
C ALA A 816 28.82 11.72 -4.56
N ASN A 817 28.22 12.87 -4.30
CA ASN A 817 28.32 13.59 -3.01
C ASN A 817 27.48 12.93 -1.89
N SER A 818 26.60 12.00 -2.25
CA SER A 818 25.72 11.25 -1.36
C SER A 818 25.13 10.05 -2.09
N ILE A 819 24.84 8.96 -1.38
CA ILE A 819 24.10 7.82 -1.91
C ILE A 819 22.85 7.57 -1.09
N PHE A 820 21.91 6.85 -1.66
CA PHE A 820 20.80 6.30 -0.91
C PHE A 820 21.13 4.86 -0.52
N ILE A 821 21.00 4.55 0.76
CA ILE A 821 20.92 3.18 1.28
C ILE A 821 19.45 2.87 1.57
N SER A 822 19.06 1.63 1.37
CA SER A 822 17.68 1.19 1.58
C SER A 822 17.63 -0.13 2.34
N ALA A 823 16.47 -0.38 2.95
CA ALA A 823 16.16 -1.62 3.63
C ALA A 823 14.68 -1.91 3.49
N ILE A 824 14.36 -3.20 3.52
CA ILE A 824 13.01 -3.71 3.45
C ILE A 824 12.76 -4.45 4.75
N ALA A 825 11.77 -4.01 5.51
CA ALA A 825 11.26 -4.78 6.63
C ALA A 825 9.97 -5.50 6.24
N SER A 826 9.90 -6.80 6.53
CA SER A 826 8.66 -7.58 6.44
C SER A 826 8.03 -7.65 7.82
N SER A 827 6.81 -7.11 7.96
CA SER A 827 6.06 -7.13 9.20
C SER A 827 4.56 -7.09 8.92
N ASN A 828 3.77 -7.69 9.81
CA ASN A 828 2.31 -7.62 9.79
C ASN A 828 1.74 -6.38 10.53
N ALA A 829 2.61 -5.53 11.07
CA ALA A 829 2.29 -4.24 11.68
C ALA A 829 3.13 -3.10 11.09
N SER A 830 2.73 -1.84 11.33
CA SER A 830 3.43 -0.67 10.80
C SER A 830 4.87 -0.59 11.31
N VAL A 831 5.81 -0.50 10.38
CA VAL A 831 7.25 -0.48 10.67
C VAL A 831 7.76 0.95 10.70
N LYS A 832 8.55 1.26 11.73
CA LYS A 832 9.42 2.44 11.77
C LYS A 832 10.85 2.02 11.52
N TYR A 833 11.55 2.78 10.69
CA TYR A 833 12.96 2.56 10.41
C TYR A 833 13.78 3.56 11.21
N THR A 834 15.00 3.18 11.59
CA THR A 834 16.03 4.08 12.09
C THR A 834 17.36 3.67 11.49
N TRP A 835 17.99 4.55 10.73
CA TRP A 835 19.32 4.34 10.17
C TRP A 835 20.38 5.04 10.99
N TYR A 836 21.44 4.34 11.36
CA TYR A 836 22.59 4.93 12.06
C TYR A 836 23.92 4.29 11.66
N ASP A 837 25.04 5.02 11.81
CA ASP A 837 26.39 4.47 11.61
C ASP A 837 26.95 3.83 12.89
N THR A 838 28.14 3.24 12.80
CA THR A 838 28.86 2.67 13.95
C THR A 838 29.20 3.67 15.05
N ASP A 839 29.15 4.98 14.77
CA ASP A 839 29.37 6.06 15.73
C ASP A 839 28.06 6.51 16.41
N GLY A 840 26.91 5.95 16.00
CA GLY A 840 25.58 6.24 16.54
C GLY A 840 24.91 7.49 15.96
N PHE A 841 25.42 8.05 14.85
CA PHE A 841 24.80 9.18 14.18
C PHE A 841 23.59 8.73 13.36
N ILE A 842 22.43 9.37 13.52
CA ILE A 842 21.16 9.00 12.87
C ILE A 842 21.00 9.72 11.53
N TYR A 843 20.68 8.98 10.47
CA TYR A 843 20.56 9.49 9.10
C TYR A 843 19.12 9.63 8.61
N GLY A 844 18.16 8.98 9.25
CA GLY A 844 16.76 9.10 8.89
C GLY A 844 15.88 7.98 9.44
N ASN A 845 14.57 8.20 9.35
CA ASN A 845 13.56 7.29 9.89
C ASN A 845 12.66 6.67 8.80
N LEU A 846 13.15 6.66 7.56
CA LEU A 846 12.47 6.13 6.39
C LEU A 846 13.18 4.83 5.92
N PRO A 847 12.51 3.99 5.10
CA PRO A 847 13.13 2.79 4.54
C PRO A 847 14.37 3.10 3.66
N ILE A 848 14.48 4.36 3.22
CA ILE A 848 15.59 4.89 2.44
C ILE A 848 16.23 6.03 3.24
N ALA A 849 17.55 6.02 3.36
CA ALA A 849 18.32 7.10 3.96
C ALA A 849 19.40 7.60 3.00
N GLN A 850 19.57 8.91 2.91
CA GLN A 850 20.67 9.53 2.16
C GLN A 850 21.89 9.62 3.08
N VAL A 851 22.99 9.01 2.66
CA VAL A 851 24.26 9.01 3.41
C VAL A 851 25.37 9.62 2.57
N THR A 852 26.26 10.38 3.21
CA THR A 852 27.49 10.87 2.61
C THR A 852 28.64 10.04 3.16
N PRO A 853 29.10 9.00 2.44
CA PRO A 853 30.16 8.14 2.93
C PRO A 853 31.48 8.92 3.03
N LYS A 854 32.22 8.64 4.11
CA LYS A 854 33.60 9.12 4.31
C LYS A 854 34.55 8.22 3.51
N GLU A 855 35.73 8.72 3.17
CA GLU A 855 36.77 7.92 2.52
C GLU A 855 37.10 6.67 3.35
N GLY A 856 37.01 5.49 2.72
CA GLY A 856 37.12 4.19 3.38
C GLY A 856 35.80 3.41 3.45
N VAL A 857 35.69 2.51 4.43
CA VAL A 857 34.52 1.64 4.64
C VAL A 857 33.71 2.18 5.81
N THR A 858 32.44 2.50 5.57
CA THR A 858 31.48 2.85 6.63
C THR A 858 30.37 1.80 6.66
N GLN A 859 30.07 1.28 7.86
CA GLN A 859 28.94 0.38 8.08
C GLN A 859 27.75 1.18 8.64
N TYR A 860 26.58 0.98 8.05
CA TYR A 860 25.32 1.54 8.50
C TYR A 860 24.42 0.39 8.98
N VAL A 861 23.74 0.61 10.10
CA VAL A 861 22.79 -0.30 10.71
C VAL A 861 21.39 0.25 10.47
N VAL A 862 20.48 -0.62 10.03
CA VAL A 862 19.04 -0.35 10.05
C VAL A 862 18.43 -1.05 11.24
N GLU A 863 17.69 -0.31 12.06
CA GLU A 863 16.74 -0.84 13.03
C GLU A 863 15.33 -0.69 12.44
N ALA A 864 14.61 -1.80 12.33
CA ALA A 864 13.20 -1.80 11.99
C ALA A 864 12.38 -2.16 13.24
N ALA A 865 11.41 -1.32 13.59
CA ALA A 865 10.58 -1.49 14.77
C ALA A 865 9.09 -1.56 14.39
N ALA A 866 8.42 -2.66 14.75
CA ALA A 866 6.97 -2.81 14.68
C ALA A 866 6.41 -2.90 16.10
N GLY A 867 5.96 -1.76 16.63
CA GLY A 867 5.57 -1.66 18.03
C GLY A 867 6.75 -1.84 18.98
N LEU A 868 6.75 -2.91 19.77
CA LEU A 868 7.84 -3.29 20.69
C LEU A 868 8.83 -4.30 20.06
N CYS A 869 8.51 -4.86 18.90
CA CYS A 869 9.37 -5.82 18.21
C CYS A 869 10.40 -5.08 17.36
N VAL A 870 11.67 -5.47 17.45
CA VAL A 870 12.79 -4.87 16.71
C VAL A 870 13.58 -5.93 15.94
N ALA A 871 13.97 -5.60 14.71
CA ALA A 871 14.90 -6.36 13.88
C ALA A 871 16.03 -5.44 13.40
N TYR A 872 17.20 -6.03 13.10
CA TYR A 872 18.40 -5.29 12.70
C TYR A 872 19.05 -5.93 11.48
N ASP A 873 19.57 -5.09 10.59
CA ASP A 873 20.48 -5.52 9.53
C ASP A 873 21.50 -4.42 9.22
N THR A 874 22.52 -4.71 8.41
CA THR A 874 23.61 -3.77 8.10
C THR A 874 23.94 -3.72 6.62
N VAL A 875 24.34 -2.52 6.16
CA VAL A 875 24.90 -2.28 4.81
C VAL A 875 26.28 -1.64 4.95
N GLN A 876 27.25 -2.11 4.16
CA GLN A 876 28.56 -1.48 4.06
C GLN A 876 28.64 -0.60 2.81
N VAL A 877 29.12 0.63 2.98
CA VAL A 877 29.43 1.53 1.86
C VAL A 877 30.92 1.77 1.83
N THR A 878 31.55 1.43 0.72
CA THR A 878 32.97 1.66 0.47
C THR A 878 33.14 2.80 -0.53
N TYR A 879 33.80 3.87 -0.10
CA TYR A 879 34.10 5.03 -0.93
C TYR A 879 35.62 5.10 -1.17
N SER A 880 36.04 4.81 -2.41
CA SER A 880 37.41 5.04 -2.89
C SER A 880 37.47 6.47 -3.42
N GLY A 881 38.43 7.27 -2.94
CA GLY A 881 38.57 8.67 -3.30
C GLY A 881 38.89 8.92 -4.79
N PHE A 882 39.37 10.12 -5.10
CA PHE A 882 39.68 10.52 -6.48
C PHE A 882 40.86 9.70 -7.07
N VAL A 883 40.61 9.01 -8.18
CA VAL A 883 41.69 8.50 -9.06
C VAL A 883 42.21 9.67 -9.89
N ARG A 884 43.52 9.89 -9.89
CA ARG A 884 44.17 10.97 -10.66
C ARG A 884 44.96 10.37 -11.81
N ALA A 885 44.64 10.83 -13.02
CA ALA A 885 45.47 10.68 -14.21
C ALA A 885 46.10 12.04 -14.52
N ASP A 886 47.42 12.10 -14.70
CA ASP A 886 48.15 13.28 -15.14
C ASP A 886 49.14 12.85 -16.21
N ALA A 887 48.82 13.15 -17.47
CA ALA A 887 49.66 12.79 -18.62
C ALA A 887 50.89 13.70 -18.77
N GLY A 888 51.00 14.74 -17.93
CA GLY A 888 52.02 15.78 -18.03
C GLY A 888 51.71 16.82 -19.11
N PRO A 889 52.52 17.89 -19.19
CA PRO A 889 52.32 18.95 -20.19
C PRO A 889 52.74 18.49 -21.59
N ASP A 890 52.14 19.11 -22.61
CA ASP A 890 52.53 18.94 -24.02
C ASP A 890 54.04 19.14 -24.25
N ARG A 891 54.59 18.37 -25.19
CA ARG A 891 56.03 18.29 -25.46
C ARG A 891 56.36 18.56 -26.92
N GLU A 892 57.56 19.06 -27.16
CA GLU A 892 58.14 19.23 -28.49
C GLU A 892 59.47 18.47 -28.57
N ILE A 893 59.69 17.75 -29.66
CA ILE A 893 60.92 16.99 -29.95
C ILE A 893 61.37 17.23 -31.39
N THR A 894 62.66 17.02 -31.70
CA THR A 894 63.13 16.96 -33.09
C THR A 894 62.92 15.55 -33.63
N LYS A 895 62.68 15.39 -34.94
CA LYS A 895 62.49 14.08 -35.57
C LYS A 895 63.69 13.16 -35.26
N GLY A 896 63.47 12.11 -34.47
CA GLY A 896 64.49 11.14 -34.05
C GLY A 896 64.85 11.18 -32.56
N ASP A 897 64.40 12.20 -31.82
CA ASP A 897 64.63 12.33 -30.37
C ASP A 897 63.62 11.49 -29.56
N GLU A 898 64.03 11.07 -28.36
CA GLU A 898 63.18 10.35 -27.39
C GLU A 898 62.84 11.26 -26.18
N ILE A 899 61.62 11.19 -25.66
CA ILE A 899 61.17 11.97 -24.49
C ILE A 899 60.28 11.17 -23.54
N GLU A 900 60.37 11.43 -22.24
CA GLU A 900 59.50 10.84 -21.23
C GLU A 900 58.20 11.64 -21.12
N ILE A 901 57.05 10.96 -21.20
CA ILE A 901 55.71 11.52 -20.97
C ILE A 901 55.14 11.02 -19.65
N GLY A 902 54.16 11.72 -19.08
CA GLY A 902 53.64 11.47 -17.73
C GLY A 902 53.84 12.65 -16.78
N GLY A 903 52.96 12.75 -15.79
CA GLY A 903 52.97 13.74 -14.72
C GLY A 903 53.90 13.37 -13.56
N ASN A 904 53.94 14.23 -12.54
CA ASN A 904 54.73 14.00 -11.32
C ASN A 904 53.85 14.03 -10.05
N PRO A 905 53.24 12.90 -9.66
CA PRO A 905 53.20 11.61 -10.35
C PRO A 905 52.03 11.50 -11.34
N THR A 906 52.12 10.61 -12.35
CA THR A 906 51.04 10.27 -13.30
C THR A 906 49.82 9.63 -12.64
N SER A 907 50.04 8.82 -11.60
CA SER A 907 49.01 8.17 -10.79
C SER A 907 49.43 8.08 -9.32
N LEU A 908 48.52 7.65 -8.42
CA LEU A 908 48.85 7.41 -7.02
C LEU A 908 49.51 6.02 -6.84
N LEU A 909 50.18 5.82 -5.72
CA LEU A 909 50.91 4.58 -5.43
C LEU A 909 49.93 3.41 -5.27
N GLY A 910 49.95 2.45 -6.21
CA GLY A 910 49.07 1.28 -6.22
C GLY A 910 48.14 1.22 -7.42
N ASP A 911 48.00 2.32 -8.16
CA ASP A 911 47.20 2.37 -9.37
C ASP A 911 47.94 1.77 -10.57
N SER A 912 47.20 1.09 -11.44
CA SER A 912 47.69 0.63 -12.74
C SER A 912 47.52 1.72 -13.80
N THR A 913 48.49 1.88 -14.69
CA THR A 913 48.47 2.87 -15.77
C THR A 913 48.51 2.18 -17.14
N PHE A 914 47.85 2.76 -18.14
CA PHE A 914 47.83 2.24 -19.52
C PHE A 914 47.79 3.36 -20.56
N TRP A 915 48.80 3.42 -21.43
CA TRP A 915 48.96 4.46 -22.46
C TRP A 915 48.53 4.00 -23.86
N SER A 916 47.89 4.89 -24.62
CA SER A 916 47.43 4.68 -25.99
C SER A 916 47.62 5.95 -26.84
N PRO A 917 47.99 5.87 -28.13
CA PRO A 917 48.31 4.66 -28.89
C PRO A 917 49.68 4.08 -28.48
N SER A 918 49.91 2.79 -28.75
CA SER A 918 51.21 2.14 -28.48
C SER A 918 52.32 2.54 -29.47
N THR A 919 51.95 3.18 -30.58
CA THR A 919 52.87 3.60 -31.63
C THR A 919 53.82 4.70 -31.13
N GLY A 920 55.13 4.52 -31.35
CA GLY A 920 56.15 5.45 -30.89
C GLY A 920 56.51 5.33 -29.40
N ILE A 921 55.88 4.45 -28.62
CA ILE A 921 56.30 4.15 -27.24
C ILE A 921 57.47 3.17 -27.28
N LEU A 922 58.56 3.50 -26.60
CA LEU A 922 59.82 2.75 -26.60
C LEU A 922 59.98 1.82 -25.40
N THR A 923 59.34 2.14 -24.28
CA THR A 923 59.31 1.29 -23.09
C THR A 923 58.05 0.43 -23.06
N SER A 924 57.10 0.72 -22.17
CA SER A 924 55.89 -0.06 -21.95
C SER A 924 54.69 0.86 -21.84
N THR A 925 53.57 0.47 -22.45
CA THR A 925 52.29 1.17 -22.29
C THR A 925 51.79 1.12 -20.85
N ALA A 926 52.31 0.22 -20.00
CA ALA A 926 51.86 0.07 -18.62
C ALA A 926 52.69 0.86 -17.59
N GLU A 927 53.76 1.52 -18.00
CA GLU A 927 54.57 2.34 -17.09
C GLU A 927 53.88 3.67 -16.78
N SER A 928 54.08 4.18 -15.56
CA SER A 928 53.51 5.48 -15.17
C SER A 928 54.05 6.62 -16.04
N ASN A 929 55.35 6.58 -16.37
CA ASN A 929 56.00 7.57 -17.23
C ASN A 929 56.80 6.88 -18.34
N PRO A 930 56.18 6.52 -19.48
CA PRO A 930 56.87 5.82 -20.55
C PRO A 930 57.73 6.77 -21.40
N LEU A 931 58.76 6.21 -22.05
CA LEU A 931 59.58 6.91 -23.04
C LEU A 931 58.98 6.78 -24.44
N VAL A 932 58.89 7.87 -25.19
CA VAL A 932 58.29 7.92 -26.53
C VAL A 932 59.17 8.64 -27.56
N SER A 933 59.09 8.21 -28.82
CA SER A 933 59.74 8.81 -30.00
C SER A 933 58.81 8.69 -31.22
N PRO A 934 57.70 9.45 -31.27
CA PRO A 934 56.80 9.41 -32.42
C PRO A 934 57.45 10.01 -33.68
N SER A 935 57.11 9.49 -34.87
CA SER A 935 57.63 9.96 -36.16
C SER A 935 56.85 11.15 -36.74
N GLU A 936 55.66 11.44 -36.19
CA GLU A 936 54.75 12.54 -36.52
C GLU A 936 54.07 13.01 -35.23
N ASN A 937 53.43 14.18 -35.25
CA ASN A 937 52.71 14.71 -34.09
C ASN A 937 51.70 13.66 -33.56
N THR A 938 51.84 13.26 -32.30
CA THR A 938 51.06 12.18 -31.69
C THR A 938 50.51 12.60 -30.33
N THR A 939 49.21 12.42 -30.12
CA THR A 939 48.57 12.57 -28.80
C THR A 939 48.55 11.20 -28.12
N TYR A 940 49.10 11.14 -26.90
CA TYR A 940 49.07 9.96 -26.04
C TYR A 940 48.08 10.18 -24.90
N GLU A 941 47.19 9.22 -24.67
CA GLU A 941 46.22 9.19 -23.57
C GLU A 941 46.67 8.15 -22.53
N VAL A 942 46.64 8.52 -21.25
CA VAL A 942 46.86 7.60 -20.12
C VAL A 942 45.55 7.29 -19.44
N LEU A 943 45.24 6.00 -19.29
CA LEU A 943 44.19 5.46 -18.43
C LEU A 943 44.85 5.01 -17.12
N VAL A 944 44.47 5.62 -16.01
CA VAL A 944 44.85 5.18 -14.66
C VAL A 944 43.68 4.43 -14.04
N ARG A 945 43.92 3.27 -13.43
CA ARG A 945 42.93 2.48 -12.71
C ARG A 945 43.43 2.04 -11.34
N ASP A 946 42.67 2.32 -10.30
CA ASP A 946 42.99 1.89 -8.92
C ASP A 946 42.74 0.38 -8.71
N PRO A 947 43.20 -0.23 -7.60
CA PRO A 947 42.96 -1.65 -7.29
C PRO A 947 41.48 -2.03 -7.14
N PHE A 948 40.57 -1.06 -6.99
CA PHE A 948 39.14 -1.27 -6.78
C PHE A 948 38.31 -1.05 -8.05
N GLY A 949 38.95 -0.69 -9.17
CA GLY A 949 38.34 -0.63 -10.50
C GLY A 949 37.94 0.76 -10.98
N CYS A 950 38.12 1.82 -10.16
CA CYS A 950 37.88 3.21 -10.55
C CYS A 950 38.95 3.66 -11.56
N PHE A 951 38.60 4.51 -12.54
CA PHE A 951 39.56 4.96 -13.55
C PHE A 951 39.47 6.46 -13.86
N ALA A 952 40.60 7.04 -14.26
CA ALA A 952 40.72 8.40 -14.78
C ALA A 952 41.52 8.38 -16.09
N ILE A 953 41.26 9.34 -16.98
CA ILE A 953 42.01 9.53 -18.21
C ILE A 953 42.61 10.94 -18.27
N ASP A 954 43.77 11.07 -18.88
CA ASP A 954 44.38 12.34 -19.25
C ASP A 954 45.20 12.18 -20.54
N SER A 955 45.54 13.27 -21.21
CA SER A 955 46.23 13.23 -22.52
C SER A 955 47.37 14.24 -22.63
N VAL A 956 48.39 13.90 -23.42
CA VAL A 956 49.55 14.75 -23.73
C VAL A 956 49.85 14.72 -25.23
N LEU A 957 50.07 15.89 -25.83
CA LEU A 957 50.49 16.01 -27.23
C LEU A 957 52.03 16.10 -27.33
N VAL A 958 52.62 15.26 -28.18
CA VAL A 958 54.04 15.31 -28.56
C VAL A 958 54.15 15.81 -30.00
N THR A 959 54.71 17.00 -30.18
CA THR A 959 54.93 17.64 -31.49
C THR A 959 56.33 17.35 -32.01
N VAL A 960 56.45 16.93 -33.28
CA VAL A 960 57.71 16.52 -33.93
C VAL A 960 58.15 17.57 -34.95
N ASN A 961 59.25 18.25 -34.67
CA ASN A 961 59.83 19.28 -35.53
C ASN A 961 60.81 18.69 -36.57
N PRO A 962 60.84 19.19 -37.82
CA PRO A 962 61.78 18.75 -38.84
C PRO A 962 63.23 19.18 -38.55
N LEU A 963 64.22 18.37 -38.96
CA LEU A 963 65.65 18.66 -38.85
C LEU A 963 66.07 19.84 -39.76
N GLU A 964 66.64 20.91 -39.18
CA GLU A 964 67.12 22.09 -39.93
C GLU A 964 68.64 22.04 -40.20
N ILE A 965 69.05 22.30 -41.45
CA ILE A 965 70.44 22.46 -41.89
C ILE A 965 70.66 23.92 -42.31
N ASN A 966 71.66 24.58 -41.72
CA ASN A 966 72.05 25.95 -42.09
C ASN A 966 72.36 26.03 -43.61
N ASP A 967 71.75 26.98 -44.31
CA ASP A 967 71.80 27.11 -45.78
C ASP A 967 72.86 28.11 -46.28
N GLY A 968 73.66 28.68 -45.37
CA GLY A 968 74.69 29.65 -45.69
C GLY A 968 75.81 29.75 -44.65
N PHE A 969 77.00 30.16 -45.09
CA PHE A 969 78.12 30.53 -44.20
C PHE A 969 79.03 31.56 -44.88
N SER A 970 79.88 32.24 -44.09
CA SER A 970 80.67 33.40 -44.52
C SER A 970 82.17 33.28 -44.26
N PRO A 971 82.92 32.59 -45.13
CA PRO A 971 84.37 32.40 -44.97
C PRO A 971 85.15 33.67 -45.32
N ASN A 972 85.30 34.58 -44.34
CA ASN A 972 85.96 35.88 -44.44
C ASN A 972 87.17 36.03 -43.50
N GLY A 973 87.41 35.07 -42.60
CA GLY A 973 88.52 35.01 -41.66
C GLY A 973 88.31 35.81 -40.37
N ASP A 974 87.08 36.20 -40.02
CA ASP A 974 86.75 36.93 -38.79
C ASP A 974 86.51 36.01 -37.56
N GLY A 975 86.56 34.70 -37.76
CA GLY A 975 86.34 33.68 -36.74
C GLY A 975 84.87 33.28 -36.55
N VAL A 976 83.93 33.86 -37.30
CA VAL A 976 82.49 33.61 -37.21
C VAL A 976 81.96 33.08 -38.55
N ASN A 977 81.30 31.93 -38.54
CA ASN A 977 80.77 31.28 -39.74
C ASN A 977 81.80 31.08 -40.87
N ASP A 978 83.07 30.94 -40.50
CA ASP A 978 84.19 30.76 -41.44
C ASP A 978 84.25 29.35 -42.05
N GLY A 979 83.52 28.42 -41.46
CA GLY A 979 83.24 27.11 -42.02
C GLY A 979 81.76 26.78 -41.87
N TRP A 980 81.23 25.99 -42.79
CA TRP A 980 79.85 25.54 -42.73
C TRP A 980 79.69 24.51 -41.62
N GLN A 981 79.13 24.92 -40.48
CA GLN A 981 78.93 24.02 -39.34
C GLN A 981 77.59 23.28 -39.46
N LEU A 982 77.65 21.97 -39.23
CA LEU A 982 76.51 21.09 -39.18
C LEU A 982 76.25 20.71 -37.71
N PRO A 983 75.11 21.08 -37.12
CA PRO A 983 74.80 20.76 -35.72
C PRO A 983 74.69 19.25 -35.47
N ILE A 984 74.28 18.50 -36.49
CA ILE A 984 73.94 17.06 -36.43
C ILE A 984 75.15 16.11 -36.38
N VAL A 985 76.38 16.64 -36.37
CA VAL A 985 77.60 15.81 -36.52
C VAL A 985 77.91 15.00 -35.25
N GLU A 986 77.48 15.49 -34.08
CA GLU A 986 77.65 14.76 -32.81
C GLU A 986 76.77 13.50 -32.74
N ASP A 987 75.56 13.57 -33.30
CA ASP A 987 74.60 12.47 -33.32
C ASP A 987 74.92 11.43 -34.40
N TYR A 988 75.56 11.86 -35.50
CA TYR A 988 75.93 11.00 -36.63
C TYR A 988 77.46 11.02 -36.89
N PRO A 989 78.27 10.30 -36.09
CA PRO A 989 79.73 10.38 -36.15
C PRO A 989 80.34 9.81 -37.46
N ASN A 990 79.56 9.05 -38.22
CA ASN A 990 79.95 8.46 -39.51
C ASN A 990 79.32 9.15 -40.73
N ILE A 991 78.75 10.35 -40.53
CA ILE A 991 78.07 11.13 -41.57
C ILE A 991 78.98 11.39 -42.78
N LEU A 992 78.45 11.19 -43.99
CA LEU A 992 79.15 11.53 -45.22
C LEU A 992 78.56 12.84 -45.77
N VAL A 993 79.40 13.86 -45.89
CA VAL A 993 79.00 15.18 -46.40
C VAL A 993 79.73 15.46 -47.69
N ASP A 994 78.99 15.47 -48.79
CA ASP A 994 79.48 15.83 -50.11
C ASP A 994 78.90 17.17 -50.56
N ILE A 995 79.75 18.02 -51.15
CA ILE A 995 79.33 19.33 -51.67
C ILE A 995 79.74 19.44 -53.13
N TYR A 996 78.78 19.85 -53.94
CA TYR A 996 78.89 19.95 -55.38
C TYR A 996 78.72 21.40 -55.83
N ASN A 997 79.49 21.82 -56.83
CA ASN A 997 79.21 23.08 -57.52
C ASN A 997 77.98 22.94 -58.45
N ARG A 998 77.52 24.06 -59.02
CA ARG A 998 76.37 24.09 -59.95
C ARG A 998 76.49 23.21 -61.20
N TRP A 999 77.67 22.68 -61.49
CA TRP A 999 77.94 21.81 -62.63
C TRP A 999 78.03 20.32 -62.24
N GLY A 1000 77.72 19.99 -60.98
CA GLY A 1000 77.77 18.61 -60.46
C GLY A 1000 79.18 18.14 -60.13
N GLN A 1001 80.17 19.02 -60.09
CA GLN A 1001 81.53 18.64 -59.68
C GLN A 1001 81.64 18.65 -58.16
N LEU A 1002 82.10 17.55 -57.58
CA LEU A 1002 82.44 17.42 -56.16
C LEU A 1002 83.58 18.39 -55.80
N VAL A 1003 83.28 19.33 -54.91
CA VAL A 1003 84.21 20.37 -54.43
C VAL A 1003 84.61 20.18 -52.97
N PHE A 1004 83.86 19.40 -52.20
CA PHE A 1004 84.23 18.99 -50.85
C PHE A 1004 83.58 17.64 -50.54
N SER A 1005 84.27 16.81 -49.78
CA SER A 1005 83.76 15.53 -49.29
C SER A 1005 84.42 15.24 -47.95
N SER A 1006 83.64 14.85 -46.96
CA SER A 1006 84.15 14.47 -45.64
C SER A 1006 83.34 13.34 -45.05
N VAL A 1007 84.04 12.40 -44.42
CA VAL A 1007 83.45 11.36 -43.57
C VAL A 1007 83.61 11.80 -42.12
N GLY A 1008 82.54 11.74 -41.34
CA GLY A 1008 82.44 12.22 -39.95
C GLY A 1008 82.49 13.74 -39.79
N TYR A 1009 82.58 14.49 -40.89
CA TYR A 1009 82.60 15.97 -40.95
C TYR A 1009 83.41 16.67 -39.83
N THR A 1010 84.59 16.14 -39.47
CA THR A 1010 85.39 16.64 -38.33
C THR A 1010 86.01 18.03 -38.54
N ILE A 1011 86.07 18.49 -39.79
CA ILE A 1011 86.54 19.83 -40.17
C ILE A 1011 85.45 20.45 -41.06
N PRO A 1012 84.78 21.52 -40.60
CA PRO A 1012 83.80 22.23 -41.39
C PRO A 1012 84.36 22.69 -42.74
N TRP A 1013 83.55 22.63 -43.79
CA TRP A 1013 83.95 23.15 -45.10
C TRP A 1013 84.12 24.66 -45.05
N ASP A 1014 85.32 25.14 -45.38
CA ASP A 1014 85.72 26.56 -45.35
C ASP A 1014 85.45 27.30 -46.68
N GLY A 1015 84.69 26.70 -47.59
CA GLY A 1015 84.41 27.27 -48.90
C GLY A 1015 85.61 27.26 -49.86
N ARG A 1016 86.60 26.38 -49.62
CA ARG A 1016 87.75 26.19 -50.52
C ARG A 1016 87.68 24.87 -51.27
N TYR A 1017 88.32 24.85 -52.44
CA TYR A 1017 88.59 23.64 -53.22
C TYR A 1017 90.04 23.66 -53.71
N LYS A 1018 90.79 22.59 -53.41
CA LYS A 1018 92.23 22.45 -53.75
C LYS A 1018 93.08 23.66 -53.29
N GLY A 1019 92.79 24.16 -52.09
CA GLY A 1019 93.50 25.29 -51.47
C GLY A 1019 93.18 26.66 -52.09
N LYS A 1020 92.17 26.75 -52.97
CA LYS A 1020 91.69 28.02 -53.52
C LYS A 1020 90.28 28.32 -53.05
N ASP A 1021 90.05 29.60 -52.82
CA ASP A 1021 88.76 30.20 -52.53
C ASP A 1021 87.76 29.97 -53.67
N LEU A 1022 86.61 29.36 -53.35
CA LEU A 1022 85.53 29.20 -54.31
C LEU A 1022 84.73 30.51 -54.44
N PRO A 1023 84.11 30.78 -55.61
CA PRO A 1023 83.28 31.98 -55.79
C PRO A 1023 82.07 32.00 -54.85
N VAL A 1024 81.66 33.21 -54.45
CA VAL A 1024 80.34 33.48 -53.85
C VAL A 1024 79.27 32.91 -54.76
N GLY A 1025 78.35 32.15 -54.19
CA GLY A 1025 77.29 31.48 -54.92
C GLY A 1025 76.75 30.26 -54.18
N THR A 1026 75.71 29.67 -54.75
CA THR A 1026 75.04 28.48 -54.21
C THR A 1026 75.70 27.20 -54.73
N TYR A 1027 76.04 26.35 -53.79
CA TYR A 1027 76.51 24.98 -53.95
C TYR A 1027 75.41 24.04 -53.46
N TYR A 1028 75.55 22.75 -53.71
CA TYR A 1028 74.55 21.75 -53.31
C TYR A 1028 75.21 20.71 -52.44
N TYR A 1029 74.66 20.46 -51.27
CA TYR A 1029 75.11 19.39 -50.41
C TYR A 1029 74.27 18.13 -50.64
N VAL A 1030 74.93 17.00 -50.46
CA VAL A 1030 74.30 15.70 -50.24
C VAL A 1030 74.92 15.17 -48.96
N ILE A 1031 74.09 15.06 -47.93
CA ILE A 1031 74.47 14.51 -46.64
C ILE A 1031 73.82 13.14 -46.53
N ASP A 1032 74.65 12.11 -46.35
CA ASP A 1032 74.21 10.78 -45.99
C ASP A 1032 74.52 10.57 -44.51
N LEU A 1033 73.46 10.45 -43.69
CA LEU A 1033 73.57 10.23 -42.24
C LEU A 1033 74.29 8.91 -41.91
N ASN A 1034 74.37 7.99 -42.88
CA ASN A 1034 75.05 6.70 -42.78
C ASN A 1034 74.54 5.85 -41.62
N ASP A 1035 73.26 6.04 -41.27
CA ASP A 1035 72.47 5.24 -40.35
C ASP A 1035 71.31 4.59 -41.14
N ASN A 1036 71.23 3.26 -41.10
CA ASN A 1036 70.21 2.49 -41.82
C ASN A 1036 68.89 2.39 -41.05
N THR A 1037 68.80 2.97 -39.85
CA THR A 1037 67.59 3.02 -39.03
C THR A 1037 66.72 4.24 -39.34
N VAL A 1038 67.27 5.24 -40.03
CA VAL A 1038 66.56 6.48 -40.41
C VAL A 1038 66.03 6.38 -41.85
N GLU A 1039 64.72 6.56 -42.03
CA GLU A 1039 64.05 6.42 -43.33
C GLU A 1039 64.50 7.51 -44.34
N ASP A 1040 64.71 8.75 -43.86
CA ASP A 1040 65.21 9.90 -44.63
C ASP A 1040 66.73 10.08 -44.48
N ARG A 1041 67.47 8.99 -44.67
CA ARG A 1041 68.94 8.92 -44.56
C ARG A 1041 69.70 9.98 -45.38
N PHE A 1042 69.12 10.49 -46.47
CA PHE A 1042 69.75 11.44 -47.37
C PHE A 1042 69.12 12.82 -47.25
N LEU A 1043 69.89 13.79 -46.77
CA LEU A 1043 69.50 15.20 -46.73
C LEU A 1043 70.18 15.92 -47.89
N THR A 1044 69.41 16.64 -48.70
CA THR A 1044 69.94 17.39 -49.85
C THR A 1044 69.39 18.81 -49.86
N GLY A 1045 70.23 19.77 -50.24
CA GLY A 1045 69.82 21.16 -50.24
C GLY A 1045 70.89 22.10 -50.77
N PRO A 1046 70.53 23.38 -50.96
CA PRO A 1046 71.49 24.41 -51.31
C PRO A 1046 72.31 24.85 -50.09
N ILE A 1047 73.57 25.21 -50.32
CA ILE A 1047 74.44 25.87 -49.35
C ILE A 1047 75.13 27.06 -50.03
N THR A 1048 74.99 28.25 -49.46
CA THR A 1048 75.48 29.50 -50.07
C THR A 1048 76.74 30.00 -49.37
N ILE A 1049 77.80 30.24 -50.15
CA ILE A 1049 78.99 30.96 -49.68
C ILE A 1049 78.71 32.46 -49.78
N MET A 1050 78.78 33.19 -48.67
CA MET A 1050 78.59 34.64 -48.57
C MET A 1050 79.92 35.29 -48.13
N ARG A 1051 80.65 35.95 -49.02
CA ARG A 1051 81.93 36.61 -48.64
C ARG A 1051 81.82 38.12 -48.58
#